data_AF-A0A8H6YSS4-F1
#
_entry.id   AF-A0A8H6YSS4-F1
#
_cell.length_a   1.000
_cell.length_b   1.000
_cell.length_c   1.000
_cell.angle_alpha   90.00
_cell.angle_beta   90.00
_cell.angle_gamma   90.00
#
_symmetry.space_group_name_H-M   'P 1'
#
loop_
_entity.id
_entity.type
_entity.pdbx_description
1 polymer ?
#
loop_
_entity_poly.entity_id
_entity_poly.type
_entity_poly.pdbx_seq_one_letter_code
_entity_poly.pdbx_strand_id
1 'polypeptide(L)'
;MSENSYNDMADGRKRDRLVNYSTHWNKDLSKEDSTNTEARVDGYKDVVAGFYDAVTQLYEYSWGDSFHFCRFFKGESFAAAQARHEHYLASQIGLRPGMRVLDVGCGVGGPARTIARFADVQVTGISINEFQVQRARKYTQAAGLDDHITFVQGDFTKLTEKFPENYFDAVYAIDATVHAPTWESVYGPIFKVLKPGGKFGVYEWCMTDRWDASNPDHVKLQHEIEYGNGIPEMRSIHTVRPALESVGFEIVHEEDLAERNDKIRWHYPLEGNLSEAQTVGDYVRVWRLSRVGIFLTHMAVQAMESLGIMPAGMRQAARVLHVAATSLIASGKSKLRGSWNFIVGLPSLLLILISDPLPSFNFKNDLSKEDSKNTEARVGGYTEVVNGFYDAVTQLYEYSWGDSFHFCRFFKGESFAAAQARHEHYLASQIGLRPGMRVLDVGCGVGGPARTIARFADVQVTGVTINEFQVQRARKYTQAAGLDDHITFVQGDFTKLTEKFPENYFDAVYAIEATVHAPTWESVYGQIFKVLKPGGKFGVYEWCMTDRWDASNPDHVKLQHEIEYGNGIPEMRPMNTIRPALESVGFEVVHEEDLAERNDKIRWYYPLEGNLSEAQTVGDYVRVWRLSRIGIFLTHMAVQAMESLGIMPAGMRQAARVLHVAATSLIATGKTKLFTPMYLVVSKKPASS
;
A
#
# COMPACT_ATOMS: atom_id res chain seq x y z
N MET A 1 -44.41 26.99 6.54
CA MET A 1 -43.91 25.70 7.06
C MET A 1 -44.14 24.68 5.96
N SER A 2 -43.10 24.34 5.19
CA SER A 2 -43.21 23.65 3.90
C SER A 2 -43.18 22.13 4.01
N GLU A 3 -44.00 21.46 3.20
CA GLU A 3 -44.27 20.01 3.09
C GLU A 3 -43.07 19.08 2.78
N ASN A 4 -41.81 19.54 2.81
CA ASN A 4 -40.66 18.76 2.32
C ASN A 4 -39.94 17.88 3.38
N SER A 5 -40.38 17.83 4.64
CA SER A 5 -39.60 17.13 5.70
C SER A 5 -39.86 15.61 5.83
N TYR A 6 -40.72 15.01 4.99
CA TYR A 6 -41.10 13.59 5.10
C TYR A 6 -40.31 12.63 4.17
N ASN A 7 -39.51 13.16 3.24
CA ASN A 7 -38.81 12.36 2.22
C ASN A 7 -37.34 12.05 2.53
N ASP A 8 -36.75 12.70 3.53
CA ASP A 8 -35.36 12.51 3.92
C ASP A 8 -35.25 11.47 5.05
N MET A 9 -34.37 10.48 4.88
CA MET A 9 -34.05 9.48 5.90
C MET A 9 -33.04 10.04 6.90
N ALA A 10 -33.01 9.50 8.13
CA ALA A 10 -32.12 9.96 9.20
C ALA A 10 -30.62 9.82 8.87
N ASP A 11 -30.27 9.02 7.87
CA ASP A 11 -28.90 8.84 7.38
C ASP A 11 -28.58 9.67 6.13
N GLY A 12 -29.46 10.60 5.73
CA GLY A 12 -29.23 11.51 4.60
C GLY A 12 -29.64 10.96 3.22
N ARG A 13 -30.15 9.73 3.14
CA ARG A 13 -30.72 9.18 1.89
C ARG A 13 -32.09 9.79 1.60
N LYS A 14 -32.45 9.88 0.31
CA LYS A 14 -33.80 10.33 -0.11
C LYS A 14 -34.62 9.16 -0.63
N ARG A 15 -35.81 8.94 -0.05
CA ARG A 15 -36.66 7.79 -0.41
C ARG A 15 -37.05 7.77 -1.89
N ASP A 16 -37.43 8.92 -2.45
CA ASP A 16 -37.88 8.99 -3.84
C ASP A 16 -36.75 8.64 -4.82
N ARG A 17 -35.51 9.07 -4.55
CA ARG A 17 -34.35 8.73 -5.40
C ARG A 17 -34.06 7.23 -5.38
N LEU A 18 -34.21 6.60 -4.22
CA LEU A 18 -33.98 5.17 -4.06
C LEU A 18 -34.99 4.32 -4.85
N VAL A 19 -36.27 4.71 -4.83
CA VAL A 19 -37.34 4.00 -5.54
C VAL A 19 -37.25 4.24 -7.05
N ASN A 20 -36.89 5.45 -7.45
CA ASN A 20 -36.95 5.88 -8.84
C ASN A 20 -35.64 5.65 -9.62
N TYR A 21 -34.55 5.20 -9.01
CA TYR A 21 -33.30 4.97 -9.73
C TYR A 21 -33.49 4.13 -11.02
N SER A 22 -34.26 3.04 -10.94
CA SER A 22 -34.50 2.17 -12.10
C SER A 22 -35.40 2.77 -13.19
N THR A 23 -36.06 3.91 -12.94
CA THR A 23 -36.94 4.55 -13.94
C THR A 23 -36.16 5.31 -15.00
N HIS A 24 -34.87 5.54 -14.79
CA HIS A 24 -33.96 6.16 -15.77
C HIS A 24 -33.51 5.20 -16.89
N TRP A 25 -33.93 3.94 -16.84
CA TRP A 25 -33.42 2.85 -17.68
C TRP A 25 -34.56 2.03 -18.29
N ASN A 26 -34.46 1.70 -19.58
CA ASN A 26 -35.44 0.83 -20.22
C ASN A 26 -35.10 -0.64 -20.00
N LYS A 27 -36.09 -1.44 -19.60
CA LYS A 27 -35.90 -2.90 -19.42
C LYS A 27 -35.76 -3.64 -20.75
N ASP A 28 -36.20 -3.02 -21.84
CA ASP A 28 -36.12 -3.53 -23.20
C ASP A 28 -35.09 -2.72 -23.99
N LEU A 29 -33.91 -3.31 -24.21
CA LEU A 29 -32.80 -2.69 -24.93
C LEU A 29 -33.18 -2.23 -26.35
N SER A 30 -34.17 -2.86 -26.98
CA SER A 30 -34.64 -2.44 -28.32
C SER A 30 -35.40 -1.11 -28.33
N LYS A 31 -35.77 -0.63 -27.14
CA LYS A 31 -36.46 0.65 -26.90
C LYS A 31 -35.57 1.65 -26.19
N GLU A 32 -34.27 1.37 -26.13
CA GLU A 32 -33.25 2.28 -25.63
C GLU A 32 -32.71 3.07 -26.83
N ASP A 33 -32.78 4.40 -26.76
CA ASP A 33 -32.29 5.28 -27.82
C ASP A 33 -31.52 6.51 -27.27
N SER A 34 -31.12 7.42 -28.16
CA SER A 34 -30.39 8.62 -27.78
C SER A 34 -31.18 9.54 -26.85
N THR A 35 -32.51 9.58 -26.94
CA THR A 35 -33.35 10.43 -26.07
C THR A 35 -33.35 9.95 -24.62
N ASN A 36 -33.27 8.63 -24.40
CA ASN A 36 -33.09 8.06 -23.06
C ASN A 36 -31.74 8.45 -22.47
N THR A 37 -30.70 8.42 -23.29
CA THR A 37 -29.33 8.79 -22.89
C THR A 37 -29.24 10.27 -22.54
N GLU A 38 -29.78 11.15 -23.40
CA GLU A 38 -29.87 12.60 -23.15
C GLU A 38 -30.59 12.90 -21.82
N ALA A 39 -31.71 12.24 -21.56
CA ALA A 39 -32.44 12.42 -20.30
C ALA A 39 -31.63 12.00 -19.06
N ARG A 40 -30.80 10.96 -19.15
CA ARG A 40 -29.88 10.56 -18.07
C ARG A 40 -28.77 11.56 -17.87
N VAL A 41 -28.20 12.08 -18.95
CA VAL A 41 -27.13 13.08 -18.92
C VAL A 41 -27.64 14.39 -18.31
N ASP A 42 -28.83 14.84 -18.71
CA ASP A 42 -29.48 16.04 -18.14
C ASP A 42 -29.85 15.85 -16.66
N GLY A 43 -30.32 14.65 -16.31
CA GLY A 43 -30.72 14.26 -14.96
C GLY A 43 -29.61 13.66 -14.10
N TYR A 44 -28.33 13.75 -14.49
CA TYR A 44 -27.26 12.90 -13.94
C TYR A 44 -27.15 12.96 -12.41
N LYS A 45 -27.43 14.12 -11.79
CA LYS A 45 -27.34 14.30 -10.33
C LYS A 45 -28.25 13.33 -9.59
N ASP A 46 -29.48 13.20 -10.06
CA ASP A 46 -30.48 12.33 -9.44
C ASP A 46 -30.19 10.86 -9.76
N VAL A 47 -29.72 10.57 -10.98
CA VAL A 47 -29.25 9.22 -11.38
C VAL A 47 -28.14 8.75 -10.44
N VAL A 48 -27.07 9.53 -10.31
CA VAL A 48 -25.86 9.19 -9.54
C VAL A 48 -26.16 9.18 -8.04
N ALA A 49 -26.83 10.20 -7.52
CA ALA A 49 -27.15 10.25 -6.09
C ALA A 49 -28.15 9.15 -5.69
N GLY A 50 -29.14 8.85 -6.54
CA GLY A 50 -30.09 7.76 -6.32
C GLY A 50 -29.44 6.39 -6.37
N PHE A 51 -28.50 6.17 -7.30
CA PHE A 51 -27.68 4.96 -7.34
C PHE A 51 -26.95 4.75 -6.01
N TYR A 52 -26.16 5.74 -5.57
CA TYR A 52 -25.35 5.59 -4.35
C TYR A 52 -26.16 5.59 -3.04
N ASP A 53 -27.36 6.17 -3.00
CA ASP A 53 -28.32 5.96 -1.91
C ASP A 53 -28.68 4.46 -1.77
N ALA A 54 -28.72 3.75 -2.90
CA ALA A 54 -29.11 2.35 -2.99
C ALA A 54 -27.97 1.35 -2.77
N VAL A 55 -26.78 1.62 -3.31
CA VAL A 55 -25.73 0.58 -3.39
C VAL A 55 -24.61 0.73 -2.37
N THR A 56 -24.45 1.90 -1.73
CA THR A 56 -23.27 2.16 -0.87
C THR A 56 -23.05 1.08 0.20
N GLN A 57 -24.11 0.64 0.90
CA GLN A 57 -23.97 -0.40 1.93
C GLN A 57 -23.64 -1.78 1.34
N LEU A 58 -24.12 -2.08 0.12
CA LEU A 58 -23.79 -3.32 -0.59
C LEU A 58 -22.35 -3.30 -1.09
N TYR A 59 -21.83 -2.14 -1.51
CA TYR A 59 -20.42 -1.97 -1.83
C TYR A 59 -19.54 -2.13 -0.58
N GLU A 60 -19.89 -1.54 0.56
CA GLU A 60 -19.10 -1.74 1.80
C GLU A 60 -19.09 -3.21 2.24
N TYR A 61 -20.23 -3.89 2.10
CA TYR A 61 -20.35 -5.31 2.41
C TYR A 61 -19.52 -6.18 1.47
N SER A 62 -19.51 -5.91 0.16
CA SER A 62 -18.85 -6.78 -0.83
C SER A 62 -17.41 -6.36 -1.12
N TRP A 63 -17.15 -5.06 -1.26
CA TRP A 63 -15.94 -4.44 -1.79
C TRP A 63 -15.06 -3.76 -0.74
N GLY A 64 -15.64 -3.22 0.34
CA GLY A 64 -14.90 -2.49 1.39
C GLY A 64 -15.07 -0.98 1.27
N ASP A 65 -14.14 -0.17 1.78
CA ASP A 65 -14.31 1.29 1.85
C ASP A 65 -13.74 2.07 0.65
N SER A 66 -12.96 1.41 -0.20
CA SER A 66 -12.40 1.96 -1.43
C SER A 66 -13.10 1.33 -2.63
N PHE A 67 -13.96 2.08 -3.31
CA PHE A 67 -14.80 1.56 -4.40
C PHE A 67 -14.12 1.75 -5.77
N HIS A 68 -13.03 1.04 -6.02
CA HIS A 68 -12.36 1.09 -7.32
C HIS A 68 -11.68 -0.23 -7.67
N PHE A 69 -11.35 -0.38 -8.95
CA PHE A 69 -10.54 -1.49 -9.45
C PHE A 69 -9.04 -1.23 -9.31
N CYS A 70 -8.25 -2.30 -9.35
CA CYS A 70 -6.80 -2.23 -9.29
C CYS A 70 -6.17 -3.48 -9.92
N ARG A 71 -4.86 -3.41 -10.16
CA ARG A 71 -4.03 -4.57 -10.54
C ARG A 71 -3.78 -5.46 -9.32
N PHE A 72 -3.68 -6.77 -9.49
CA PHE A 72 -3.41 -7.73 -8.41
C PHE A 72 -2.15 -8.56 -8.67
N PHE A 73 -1.46 -8.91 -7.60
CA PHE A 73 -0.34 -9.86 -7.63
C PHE A 73 -0.62 -11.10 -6.80
N LYS A 74 0.06 -12.19 -7.15
CA LYS A 74 -0.10 -13.48 -6.47
C LYS A 74 0.22 -13.35 -4.98
N GLY A 75 -0.72 -13.76 -4.12
CA GLY A 75 -0.59 -13.71 -2.66
C GLY A 75 -0.69 -12.32 -2.04
N GLU A 76 -1.02 -11.29 -2.83
CA GLU A 76 -1.35 -9.95 -2.32
C GLU A 76 -2.83 -9.92 -1.92
N SER A 77 -3.15 -9.36 -0.74
CA SER A 77 -4.54 -9.21 -0.33
C SER A 77 -5.25 -8.15 -1.16
N PHE A 78 -6.56 -8.29 -1.32
CA PHE A 78 -7.33 -7.29 -2.07
C PHE A 78 -7.16 -5.87 -1.52
N ALA A 79 -7.19 -5.71 -0.19
CA ALA A 79 -7.03 -4.40 0.44
C ALA A 79 -5.62 -3.80 0.23
N ALA A 80 -4.58 -4.64 0.22
CA ALA A 80 -3.22 -4.19 -0.08
C ALA A 80 -3.07 -3.73 -1.54
N ALA A 81 -3.70 -4.46 -2.48
CA ALA A 81 -3.69 -4.09 -3.89
C ALA A 81 -4.38 -2.74 -4.15
N GLN A 82 -5.52 -2.47 -3.49
CA GLN A 82 -6.18 -1.17 -3.57
C GLN A 82 -5.32 -0.05 -3.01
N ALA A 83 -4.78 -0.23 -1.80
CA ALA A 83 -3.90 0.77 -1.20
C ALA A 83 -2.66 1.05 -2.07
N ARG A 84 -2.05 0.01 -2.65
CA ARG A 84 -0.92 0.15 -3.58
C ARG A 84 -1.29 0.97 -4.82
N HIS A 85 -2.50 0.77 -5.37
CA HIS A 85 -3.00 1.52 -6.51
C HIS A 85 -3.23 3.01 -6.16
N GLU A 86 -3.82 3.29 -5.00
CA GLU A 86 -4.02 4.64 -4.46
C GLU A 86 -2.67 5.35 -4.21
N HIS A 87 -1.70 4.65 -3.59
CA HIS A 87 -0.34 5.16 -3.39
C HIS A 87 0.38 5.45 -4.71
N TYR A 88 0.19 4.60 -5.72
CA TYR A 88 0.87 4.75 -7.01
C TYR A 88 0.36 6.00 -7.73
N LEU A 89 -0.96 6.26 -7.72
CA LEU A 89 -1.52 7.52 -8.24
C LEU A 89 -0.96 8.74 -7.49
N ALA A 90 -0.96 8.71 -6.16
CA ALA A 90 -0.39 9.78 -5.33
C ALA A 90 1.10 10.03 -5.65
N SER A 91 1.86 8.97 -5.93
CA SER A 91 3.26 9.04 -6.33
C SER A 91 3.44 9.64 -7.73
N GLN A 92 2.62 9.26 -8.71
CA GLN A 92 2.68 9.81 -10.08
C GLN A 92 2.31 11.30 -10.12
N ILE A 93 1.29 11.70 -9.34
CA ILE A 93 0.98 13.12 -9.12
C ILE A 93 2.18 13.80 -8.44
N GLY A 94 2.87 13.11 -7.53
CA GLY A 94 3.99 13.65 -6.79
C GLY A 94 3.53 14.40 -5.55
N LEU A 95 2.52 13.86 -4.86
CA LEU A 95 2.02 14.42 -3.60
C LEU A 95 3.13 14.47 -2.55
N ARG A 96 3.15 15.55 -1.77
CA ARG A 96 4.16 15.81 -0.73
C ARG A 96 3.50 16.34 0.55
N PRO A 97 4.14 16.15 1.71
CA PRO A 97 3.61 16.62 2.98
C PRO A 97 3.17 18.08 2.93
N GLY A 98 2.01 18.37 3.50
CA GLY A 98 1.45 19.73 3.59
C GLY A 98 0.71 20.24 2.36
N MET A 99 0.71 19.52 1.22
CA MET A 99 -0.12 19.89 0.07
C MET A 99 -1.62 19.82 0.39
N ARG A 100 -2.40 20.75 -0.18
CA ARG A 100 -3.86 20.70 -0.20
C ARG A 100 -4.35 19.94 -1.42
N VAL A 101 -5.03 18.83 -1.20
CA VAL A 101 -5.44 17.89 -2.24
C VAL A 101 -6.96 17.77 -2.26
N LEU A 102 -7.55 17.81 -3.45
CA LEU A 102 -8.99 17.56 -3.64
C LEU A 102 -9.23 16.13 -4.13
N ASP A 103 -10.12 15.40 -3.45
CA ASP A 103 -10.66 14.10 -3.87
C ASP A 103 -12.05 14.31 -4.51
N VAL A 104 -12.10 14.20 -5.84
CA VAL A 104 -13.32 14.40 -6.62
C VAL A 104 -14.11 13.10 -6.71
N GLY A 105 -15.31 13.11 -6.13
CA GLY A 105 -16.17 11.92 -6.04
C GLY A 105 -15.74 10.99 -4.91
N CYS A 106 -15.42 11.54 -3.74
CA CYS A 106 -14.73 10.84 -2.65
C CYS A 106 -15.48 9.64 -2.04
N GLY A 107 -16.76 9.43 -2.37
CA GLY A 107 -17.58 8.38 -1.80
C GLY A 107 -17.55 8.36 -0.27
N VAL A 108 -17.29 7.19 0.32
CA VAL A 108 -17.12 7.00 1.78
C VAL A 108 -15.70 7.31 2.27
N GLY A 109 -14.86 7.91 1.43
CA GLY A 109 -13.55 8.45 1.78
C GLY A 109 -12.41 7.44 1.95
N GLY A 110 -12.54 6.22 1.41
CA GLY A 110 -11.48 5.19 1.45
C GLY A 110 -10.14 5.70 0.91
N PRO A 111 -10.08 6.09 -0.39
CA PRO A 111 -8.86 6.59 -1.01
C PRO A 111 -8.28 7.82 -0.29
N ALA A 112 -9.13 8.77 0.14
CA ALA A 112 -8.70 9.93 0.93
C ALA A 112 -7.91 9.53 2.18
N ARG A 113 -8.38 8.53 2.94
CA ARG A 113 -7.68 8.05 4.15
C ARG A 113 -6.35 7.39 3.81
N THR A 114 -6.30 6.58 2.75
CA THR A 114 -5.06 5.92 2.33
C THR A 114 -4.03 6.93 1.83
N ILE A 115 -4.43 7.83 0.94
CA ILE A 115 -3.54 8.85 0.33
C ILE A 115 -3.04 9.84 1.38
N ALA A 116 -3.90 10.28 2.32
CA ALA A 116 -3.47 11.14 3.43
C ALA A 116 -2.40 10.48 4.29
N ARG A 117 -2.55 9.20 4.66
CA ARG A 117 -1.55 8.44 5.44
C ARG A 117 -0.23 8.26 4.67
N PHE A 118 -0.31 8.08 3.36
CA PHE A 118 0.85 7.83 2.50
C PHE A 118 1.68 9.09 2.24
N ALA A 119 1.03 10.16 1.81
CA ALA A 119 1.71 11.37 1.36
C ALA A 119 1.76 12.49 2.43
N ASP A 120 1.08 12.32 3.57
CA ASP A 120 0.97 13.31 4.65
C ASP A 120 0.34 14.64 4.18
N VAL A 121 -0.72 14.51 3.38
CA VAL A 121 -1.42 15.62 2.72
C VAL A 121 -2.73 15.96 3.42
N GLN A 122 -3.19 17.19 3.20
CA GLN A 122 -4.50 17.67 3.64
C GLN A 122 -5.52 17.41 2.54
N VAL A 123 -6.46 16.49 2.76
CA VAL A 123 -7.43 16.06 1.73
C VAL A 123 -8.79 16.71 1.99
N THR A 124 -9.35 17.34 0.96
CA THR A 124 -10.77 17.72 0.94
C THR A 124 -11.50 16.78 -0.02
N GLY A 125 -12.44 15.98 0.49
CA GLY A 125 -13.29 15.13 -0.34
C GLY A 125 -14.62 15.80 -0.67
N ILE A 126 -15.04 15.70 -1.93
CA ILE A 126 -16.36 16.15 -2.38
C ILE A 126 -17.16 15.01 -2.99
N SER A 127 -18.41 14.85 -2.55
CA SER A 127 -19.37 13.93 -3.16
C SER A 127 -20.76 14.55 -3.19
N ILE A 128 -21.53 14.22 -4.23
CA ILE A 128 -22.92 14.68 -4.37
C ILE A 128 -23.87 13.97 -3.39
N ASN A 129 -23.47 12.80 -2.89
CA ASN A 129 -24.27 11.94 -2.04
C ASN A 129 -23.99 12.20 -0.55
N GLU A 130 -24.97 12.80 0.16
CA GLU A 130 -24.84 13.13 1.59
C GLU A 130 -24.70 11.88 2.47
N PHE A 131 -25.37 10.77 2.13
CA PHE A 131 -25.25 9.52 2.88
C PHE A 131 -23.79 9.01 2.86
N GLN A 132 -23.10 9.10 1.73
CA GLN A 132 -21.68 8.77 1.64
C GLN A 132 -20.80 9.75 2.42
N VAL A 133 -21.07 11.06 2.33
CA VAL A 133 -20.31 12.10 3.05
C VAL A 133 -20.40 11.92 4.57
N GLN A 134 -21.58 11.58 5.11
CA GLN A 134 -21.73 11.30 6.55
C GLN A 134 -20.90 10.09 6.98
N ARG A 135 -20.84 9.04 6.15
CA ARG A 135 -20.01 7.86 6.41
C ARG A 135 -18.52 8.18 6.31
N ALA A 136 -18.14 8.98 5.31
CA ALA A 136 -16.77 9.44 5.14
C ALA A 136 -16.26 10.18 6.39
N ARG A 137 -17.06 11.09 6.95
CA ARG A 137 -16.77 11.76 8.23
C ARG A 137 -16.63 10.76 9.38
N LYS A 138 -17.60 9.84 9.53
CA LYS A 138 -17.58 8.82 10.60
C LYS A 138 -16.35 7.92 10.56
N TYR A 139 -16.00 7.39 9.39
CA TYR A 139 -14.86 6.47 9.24
C TYR A 139 -13.53 7.17 9.37
N THR A 140 -13.44 8.42 8.90
CA THR A 140 -12.24 9.24 9.05
C THR A 140 -11.98 9.60 10.51
N GLN A 141 -13.03 9.94 11.27
CA GLN A 141 -12.92 10.12 12.71
C GLN A 141 -12.51 8.82 13.42
N ALA A 142 -13.10 7.67 13.05
CA ALA A 142 -12.71 6.38 13.61
C ALA A 142 -11.23 6.06 13.35
N ALA A 143 -10.74 6.41 12.17
CA ALA A 143 -9.34 6.33 11.76
C ALA A 143 -8.42 7.40 12.37
N GLY A 144 -8.97 8.39 13.10
CA GLY A 144 -8.21 9.47 13.76
C GLY A 144 -7.58 10.48 12.81
N LEU A 145 -8.15 10.64 11.61
CA LEU A 145 -7.65 11.48 10.50
C LEU A 145 -8.50 12.75 10.28
N ASP A 146 -9.40 13.08 11.21
CA ASP A 146 -10.27 14.25 11.17
C ASP A 146 -9.51 15.59 11.16
N ASP A 147 -8.27 15.60 11.64
CA ASP A 147 -7.36 16.76 11.57
C ASP A 147 -6.70 16.92 10.18
N HIS A 148 -6.82 15.92 9.29
CA HIS A 148 -6.15 15.88 7.98
C HIS A 148 -7.12 15.82 6.80
N ILE A 149 -8.37 15.45 7.04
CA ILE A 149 -9.33 15.17 5.98
C ILE A 149 -10.69 15.80 6.31
N THR A 150 -11.20 16.61 5.38
CA THR A 150 -12.52 17.22 5.46
C THR A 150 -13.39 16.72 4.31
N PHE A 151 -14.70 16.50 4.56
CA PHE A 151 -15.65 16.11 3.53
C PHE A 151 -16.79 17.11 3.38
N VAL A 152 -17.08 17.48 2.14
CA VAL A 152 -18.16 18.39 1.78
C VAL A 152 -19.14 17.72 0.81
N GLN A 153 -20.43 18.00 1.01
CA GLN A 153 -21.44 17.66 0.02
C GLN A 153 -21.41 18.70 -1.11
N GLY A 154 -21.35 18.23 -2.34
CA GLY A 154 -21.40 19.11 -3.49
C GLY A 154 -21.28 18.40 -4.82
N ASP A 155 -21.61 19.13 -5.86
CA ASP A 155 -21.50 18.70 -7.25
C ASP A 155 -20.13 19.09 -7.79
N PHE A 156 -19.34 18.09 -8.24
CA PHE A 156 -18.00 18.31 -8.77
C PHE A 156 -17.98 19.05 -10.12
N THR A 157 -19.13 19.25 -10.78
CA THR A 157 -19.18 20.12 -11.97
C THR A 157 -19.26 21.61 -11.59
N LYS A 158 -19.39 21.89 -10.29
CA LYS A 158 -19.58 23.23 -9.69
C LYS A 158 -18.52 23.53 -8.64
N LEU A 159 -17.30 23.03 -8.80
CA LEU A 159 -16.21 23.21 -7.83
C LEU A 159 -15.94 24.67 -7.49
N THR A 160 -16.02 25.58 -8.46
CA THR A 160 -15.79 27.01 -8.27
C THR A 160 -16.87 27.72 -7.45
N GLU A 161 -18.04 27.10 -7.23
CA GLU A 161 -19.06 27.59 -6.28
C GLU A 161 -18.72 27.22 -4.83
N LYS A 162 -17.84 26.24 -4.62
CA LYS A 162 -17.48 25.68 -3.31
C LYS A 162 -16.07 26.06 -2.87
N PHE A 163 -15.17 26.21 -3.83
CA PHE A 163 -13.76 26.47 -3.59
C PHE A 163 -13.28 27.65 -4.45
N PRO A 164 -12.36 28.47 -3.94
CA PRO A 164 -11.71 29.48 -4.76
C PRO A 164 -10.95 28.86 -5.95
N GLU A 165 -10.78 29.63 -7.01
CA GLU A 165 -9.83 29.28 -8.07
C GLU A 165 -8.40 29.26 -7.53
N ASN A 166 -7.52 28.47 -8.15
CA ASN A 166 -6.10 28.35 -7.75
C ASN A 166 -5.90 27.99 -6.26
N TYR A 167 -6.75 27.12 -5.73
CA TYR A 167 -6.77 26.77 -4.31
C TYR A 167 -5.99 25.49 -4.01
N PHE A 168 -6.19 24.42 -4.78
CA PHE A 168 -5.58 23.12 -4.51
C PHE A 168 -4.21 22.97 -5.17
N ASP A 169 -3.28 22.32 -4.48
CA ASP A 169 -1.95 21.98 -4.99
C ASP A 169 -2.03 20.78 -5.96
N ALA A 170 -2.96 19.87 -5.72
CA ALA A 170 -3.26 18.75 -6.59
C ALA A 170 -4.74 18.34 -6.49
N VAL A 171 -5.23 17.65 -7.51
CA VAL A 171 -6.57 17.06 -7.54
C VAL A 171 -6.43 15.61 -7.98
N TYR A 172 -7.23 14.71 -7.43
CA TYR A 172 -7.39 13.38 -8.00
C TYR A 172 -8.85 12.96 -8.08
N ALA A 173 -9.13 12.03 -8.98
CA ALA A 173 -10.39 11.30 -9.07
C ALA A 173 -10.09 9.82 -9.34
N ILE A 174 -10.81 8.92 -8.69
CA ILE A 174 -10.70 7.47 -8.92
C ILE A 174 -12.10 6.95 -9.17
N ASP A 175 -12.35 6.45 -10.38
CA ASP A 175 -13.61 5.84 -10.81
C ASP A 175 -14.84 6.72 -10.53
N ALA A 176 -14.73 8.03 -10.82
CA ALA A 176 -15.72 9.02 -10.39
C ALA A 176 -16.17 10.00 -11.48
N THR A 177 -15.27 10.40 -12.38
CA THR A 177 -15.55 11.40 -13.41
C THR A 177 -16.43 10.85 -14.53
N VAL A 178 -16.51 9.52 -14.69
CA VAL A 178 -17.43 8.84 -15.62
C VAL A 178 -18.90 9.18 -15.33
N HIS A 179 -19.22 9.57 -14.09
CA HIS A 179 -20.55 10.03 -13.70
C HIS A 179 -20.89 11.45 -14.14
N ALA A 180 -19.93 12.20 -14.70
CA ALA A 180 -20.17 13.55 -15.19
C ALA A 180 -20.96 13.55 -16.52
N PRO A 181 -21.75 14.61 -16.80
CA PRO A 181 -22.46 14.78 -18.08
C PRO A 181 -21.55 14.80 -19.30
N THR A 182 -20.38 15.40 -19.15
CA THR A 182 -19.27 15.35 -20.12
C THR A 182 -17.94 15.38 -19.37
N TRP A 183 -16.85 14.96 -20.01
CA TRP A 183 -15.51 15.09 -19.44
C TRP A 183 -15.15 16.54 -19.14
N GLU A 184 -15.43 17.47 -20.05
CA GLU A 184 -15.14 18.90 -19.91
C GLU A 184 -15.92 19.53 -18.75
N SER A 185 -17.14 19.05 -18.48
CA SER A 185 -17.99 19.56 -17.40
C SER A 185 -17.38 19.36 -16.00
N VAL A 186 -16.48 18.37 -15.85
CA VAL A 186 -15.77 18.10 -14.60
C VAL A 186 -14.31 18.54 -14.67
N TYR A 187 -13.63 18.33 -15.81
CA TYR A 187 -12.22 18.74 -15.97
C TYR A 187 -12.04 20.26 -15.98
N GLY A 188 -12.98 21.03 -16.53
CA GLY A 188 -12.92 22.49 -16.54
C GLY A 188 -12.95 23.10 -15.11
N PRO A 189 -13.92 22.74 -14.26
CA PRO A 189 -13.92 23.14 -12.86
C PRO A 189 -12.68 22.68 -12.08
N ILE A 190 -12.19 21.45 -12.32
CA ILE A 190 -10.94 20.95 -11.72
C ILE A 190 -9.75 21.84 -12.11
N PHE A 191 -9.62 22.16 -13.40
CA PHE A 191 -8.57 23.04 -13.92
C PHE A 191 -8.57 24.41 -13.22
N LYS A 192 -9.75 24.99 -12.99
CA LYS A 192 -9.89 26.30 -12.34
C LYS A 192 -9.51 26.29 -10.87
N VAL A 193 -9.81 25.24 -10.12
CA VAL A 193 -9.49 25.16 -8.68
C VAL A 193 -8.06 24.71 -8.41
N LEU A 194 -7.37 24.16 -9.40
CA LEU A 194 -5.94 23.86 -9.34
C LEU A 194 -5.10 25.14 -9.42
N LYS A 195 -4.05 25.19 -8.60
CA LYS A 195 -2.99 26.20 -8.76
C LYS A 195 -2.27 26.02 -10.11
N PRO A 196 -1.67 27.08 -10.68
CA PRO A 196 -0.81 26.95 -11.85
C PRO A 196 0.33 25.96 -11.56
N GLY A 197 0.55 24.99 -12.45
CA GLY A 197 1.52 23.91 -12.27
C GLY A 197 1.07 22.78 -11.34
N GLY A 198 -0.12 22.89 -10.73
CA GLY A 198 -0.76 21.81 -9.99
C GLY A 198 -1.13 20.66 -10.93
N LYS A 199 -1.20 19.44 -10.38
CA LYS A 199 -1.44 18.23 -11.16
C LYS A 199 -2.80 17.63 -10.86
N PHE A 200 -3.43 17.13 -11.92
CA PHE A 200 -4.62 16.30 -11.85
C PHE A 200 -4.24 14.85 -12.19
N GLY A 201 -4.60 13.89 -11.33
CA GLY A 201 -4.46 12.46 -11.62
C GLY A 201 -5.83 11.79 -11.63
N VAL A 202 -6.09 10.94 -12.63
CA VAL A 202 -7.37 10.26 -12.77
C VAL A 202 -7.19 8.78 -13.14
N TYR A 203 -7.93 7.92 -12.45
CA TYR A 203 -8.26 6.58 -12.93
C TYR A 203 -9.73 6.55 -13.30
N GLU A 204 -10.02 5.97 -14.47
CA GLU A 204 -11.38 6.02 -14.99
C GLU A 204 -11.78 4.82 -15.85
N TRP A 205 -13.08 4.60 -15.89
CA TRP A 205 -13.75 3.62 -16.70
C TRP A 205 -13.94 4.16 -18.12
N CYS A 206 -13.28 3.52 -19.08
CA CYS A 206 -13.35 3.89 -20.49
C CYS A 206 -13.65 2.69 -21.37
N MET A 207 -14.41 2.91 -22.44
CA MET A 207 -14.51 1.95 -23.54
C MET A 207 -13.21 1.98 -24.36
N THR A 208 -12.56 0.83 -24.49
CA THR A 208 -11.35 0.69 -25.30
C THR A 208 -11.64 0.64 -26.79
N ASP A 209 -10.60 0.74 -27.60
CA ASP A 209 -10.62 0.68 -29.07
C ASP A 209 -11.20 -0.64 -29.62
N ARG A 210 -11.31 -1.68 -28.78
CA ARG A 210 -11.96 -2.95 -29.14
C ARG A 210 -13.49 -2.89 -29.11
N TRP A 211 -14.08 -1.86 -28.53
CA TRP A 211 -15.52 -1.68 -28.51
C TRP A 211 -16.02 -1.28 -29.91
N ASP A 212 -17.22 -1.74 -30.26
CA ASP A 212 -17.79 -1.60 -31.61
C ASP A 212 -19.30 -1.39 -31.50
N ALA A 213 -19.77 -0.21 -31.89
CA ALA A 213 -21.18 0.18 -31.86
C ALA A 213 -22.08 -0.71 -32.73
N SER A 214 -21.51 -1.37 -33.75
CA SER A 214 -22.25 -2.27 -34.63
C SER A 214 -22.40 -3.68 -34.05
N ASN A 215 -21.66 -4.02 -33.00
CA ASN A 215 -21.72 -5.31 -32.34
C ASN A 215 -22.78 -5.30 -31.21
N PRO A 216 -23.90 -6.03 -31.34
CA PRO A 216 -24.96 -6.04 -30.33
C PRO A 216 -24.50 -6.51 -28.95
N ASP A 217 -23.50 -7.39 -28.87
CA ASP A 217 -22.96 -7.85 -27.58
C ASP A 217 -22.20 -6.72 -26.88
N HIS A 218 -21.48 -5.87 -27.63
CA HIS A 218 -20.75 -4.73 -27.07
C HIS A 218 -21.71 -3.66 -26.56
N VAL A 219 -22.75 -3.34 -27.33
CA VAL A 219 -23.81 -2.39 -26.94
C VAL A 219 -24.55 -2.89 -25.70
N LYS A 220 -24.87 -4.19 -25.65
CA LYS A 220 -25.48 -4.80 -24.47
C LYS A 220 -24.58 -4.70 -23.23
N LEU A 221 -23.29 -5.05 -23.35
CA LEU A 221 -22.35 -4.97 -22.23
C LEU A 221 -22.18 -3.54 -21.72
N GLN A 222 -22.10 -2.56 -22.64
CA GLN A 222 -22.07 -1.15 -22.30
C GLN A 222 -23.31 -0.77 -21.48
N HIS A 223 -24.51 -1.03 -21.99
CA HIS A 223 -25.75 -0.68 -21.30
C HIS A 223 -25.87 -1.35 -19.92
N GLU A 224 -25.48 -2.62 -19.81
CA GLU A 224 -25.52 -3.34 -18.53
C GLU A 224 -24.51 -2.77 -17.50
N ILE A 225 -23.35 -2.29 -17.95
CA ILE A 225 -22.38 -1.58 -17.11
C ILE A 225 -22.95 -0.22 -16.69
N GLU A 226 -23.54 0.53 -17.62
CA GLU A 226 -24.13 1.84 -17.37
C GLU A 226 -25.27 1.76 -16.34
N TYR A 227 -26.24 0.89 -16.60
CA TYR A 227 -27.34 0.58 -15.70
C TYR A 227 -26.87 0.03 -14.35
N GLY A 228 -25.89 -0.87 -14.40
CA GLY A 228 -25.37 -1.59 -13.25
C GLY A 228 -24.60 -0.71 -12.26
N ASN A 229 -24.01 0.38 -12.74
CA ASN A 229 -23.12 1.25 -11.96
C ASN A 229 -23.62 2.70 -11.86
N GLY A 230 -24.80 3.03 -12.38
CA GLY A 230 -25.32 4.41 -12.32
C GLY A 230 -24.47 5.40 -13.12
N ILE A 231 -23.89 4.93 -14.23
CA ILE A 231 -23.10 5.75 -15.14
C ILE A 231 -24.06 6.32 -16.20
N PRO A 232 -24.21 7.65 -16.33
CA PRO A 232 -25.13 8.23 -17.31
C PRO A 232 -24.84 7.80 -18.74
N GLU A 233 -23.55 7.76 -19.10
CA GLU A 233 -23.03 7.38 -20.41
C GLU A 233 -21.56 6.96 -20.28
N MET A 234 -21.21 5.76 -20.75
CA MET A 234 -19.82 5.33 -20.90
C MET A 234 -19.19 6.02 -22.10
N ARG A 235 -17.91 6.41 -21.97
CA ARG A 235 -17.18 7.12 -23.04
C ARG A 235 -15.93 6.37 -23.48
N SER A 236 -15.51 6.62 -24.72
CA SER A 236 -14.30 6.01 -25.27
C SER A 236 -13.03 6.61 -24.68
N ILE A 237 -12.00 5.79 -24.51
CA ILE A 237 -10.68 6.23 -24.03
C ILE A 237 -10.10 7.35 -24.88
N HIS A 238 -10.37 7.37 -26.19
CA HIS A 238 -9.92 8.43 -27.11
C HIS A 238 -10.52 9.80 -26.84
N THR A 239 -11.61 9.89 -26.08
CA THR A 239 -12.28 11.17 -25.78
C THR A 239 -11.70 11.86 -24.56
N VAL A 240 -10.96 11.14 -23.70
CA VAL A 240 -10.43 11.67 -22.44
C VAL A 240 -9.34 12.71 -22.70
N ARG A 241 -8.35 12.39 -23.54
CA ARG A 241 -7.24 13.29 -23.87
C ARG A 241 -7.71 14.60 -24.51
N PRO A 242 -8.53 14.59 -25.59
CA PRO A 242 -9.05 15.83 -26.16
C PRO A 242 -9.84 16.67 -25.16
N ALA A 243 -10.59 16.05 -24.24
CA ALA A 243 -11.33 16.77 -23.20
C ALA A 243 -10.41 17.42 -22.17
N LEU A 244 -9.31 16.77 -21.77
CA LEU A 244 -8.30 17.35 -20.89
C LEU A 244 -7.56 18.51 -21.58
N GLU A 245 -7.14 18.32 -22.83
CA GLU A 245 -6.43 19.33 -23.62
C GLU A 245 -7.32 20.54 -23.93
N SER A 246 -8.61 20.34 -24.21
CA SER A 246 -9.54 21.43 -24.53
C SER A 246 -9.81 22.37 -23.35
N VAL A 247 -9.71 21.88 -22.11
CA VAL A 247 -9.83 22.72 -20.90
C VAL A 247 -8.51 23.35 -20.48
N GLY A 248 -7.38 22.89 -21.02
CA GLY A 248 -6.06 23.48 -20.82
C GLY A 248 -5.02 22.59 -20.13
N PHE A 249 -5.29 21.30 -19.88
CA PHE A 249 -4.28 20.41 -19.30
C PHE A 249 -3.22 19.98 -20.33
N GLU A 250 -1.99 19.86 -19.85
CA GLU A 250 -0.91 19.13 -20.53
C GLU A 250 -0.85 17.69 -20.00
N ILE A 251 -0.86 16.71 -20.91
CA ILE A 251 -0.75 15.30 -20.52
C ILE A 251 0.71 14.94 -20.26
N VAL A 252 1.07 14.79 -18.99
CA VAL A 252 2.44 14.44 -18.55
C VAL A 252 2.68 12.94 -18.42
N HIS A 253 1.61 12.14 -18.27
CA HIS A 253 1.66 10.69 -18.13
C HIS A 253 0.29 10.07 -18.49
N GLU A 254 0.30 8.94 -19.20
CA GLU A 254 -0.90 8.17 -19.55
C GLU A 254 -0.53 6.69 -19.66
N GLU A 255 -1.39 5.80 -19.17
CA GLU A 255 -1.20 4.35 -19.26
C GLU A 255 -2.51 3.57 -19.12
N ASP A 256 -2.69 2.48 -19.88
CA ASP A 256 -3.75 1.49 -19.63
C ASP A 256 -3.21 0.38 -18.72
N LEU A 257 -3.53 0.47 -17.43
CA LEU A 257 -3.11 -0.52 -16.44
C LEU A 257 -3.75 -1.90 -16.65
N ALA A 258 -4.88 -1.98 -17.37
CA ALA A 258 -5.56 -3.25 -17.66
C ALA A 258 -4.96 -4.00 -18.86
N GLU A 259 -4.07 -3.37 -19.65
CA GLU A 259 -3.30 -4.04 -20.70
C GLU A 259 -2.02 -4.71 -20.19
N ARG A 260 -1.62 -4.44 -18.94
CA ARG A 260 -0.46 -5.08 -18.34
C ARG A 260 -0.72 -6.59 -18.19
N ASN A 261 0.33 -7.38 -18.45
CA ASN A 261 0.26 -8.84 -18.44
C ASN A 261 0.32 -9.41 -17.01
N ASP A 262 -0.68 -9.08 -16.19
CA ASP A 262 -0.77 -9.55 -14.82
C ASP A 262 -1.22 -11.01 -14.76
N LYS A 263 -0.50 -11.82 -13.96
CA LYS A 263 -0.84 -13.22 -13.72
C LYS A 263 -2.23 -13.36 -13.06
N ILE A 264 -2.63 -12.38 -12.24
CA ILE A 264 -3.94 -12.32 -11.58
C ILE A 264 -4.81 -11.28 -12.27
N ARG A 265 -5.99 -11.69 -12.74
CA ARG A 265 -6.93 -10.83 -13.46
C ARG A 265 -7.54 -9.78 -12.51
N TRP A 266 -7.67 -8.54 -12.97
CA TRP A 266 -8.29 -7.45 -12.19
C TRP A 266 -9.74 -7.74 -11.75
N HIS A 267 -10.45 -8.63 -12.45
CA HIS A 267 -11.83 -9.00 -12.15
C HIS A 267 -11.97 -10.32 -11.35
N TYR A 268 -10.87 -10.93 -10.87
CA TYR A 268 -10.94 -12.22 -10.14
C TYR A 268 -11.94 -12.25 -8.97
N PRO A 269 -12.15 -11.16 -8.17
CA PRO A 269 -13.06 -11.21 -7.03
C PRO A 269 -14.50 -11.35 -7.49
N LEU A 270 -14.86 -10.70 -8.61
CA LEU A 270 -16.20 -10.75 -9.20
C LEU A 270 -16.54 -12.13 -9.74
N GLU A 271 -15.55 -12.92 -10.18
CA GLU A 271 -15.78 -14.27 -10.68
C GLU A 271 -16.32 -15.21 -9.61
N GLY A 272 -16.10 -14.88 -8.33
CA GLY A 272 -16.61 -15.66 -7.21
C GLY A 272 -15.99 -17.06 -7.11
N ASN A 273 -14.84 -17.27 -7.77
CA ASN A 273 -14.12 -18.54 -7.73
C ASN A 273 -13.16 -18.59 -6.54
N LEU A 274 -13.53 -19.34 -5.50
CA LEU A 274 -12.76 -19.44 -4.26
C LEU A 274 -11.33 -19.98 -4.44
N SER A 275 -11.04 -20.71 -5.53
CA SER A 275 -9.66 -21.15 -5.81
C SER A 275 -8.73 -20.01 -6.24
N GLU A 276 -9.30 -18.89 -6.68
CA GLU A 276 -8.56 -17.69 -7.11
C GLU A 276 -8.37 -16.68 -5.96
N ALA A 277 -8.87 -16.98 -4.76
CA ALA A 277 -8.64 -16.13 -3.60
C ALA A 277 -7.14 -16.05 -3.26
N GLN A 278 -6.61 -14.84 -3.10
CA GLN A 278 -5.16 -14.66 -2.88
C GLN A 278 -4.76 -14.79 -1.42
N THR A 279 -5.67 -14.49 -0.49
CA THR A 279 -5.44 -14.58 0.95
C THR A 279 -6.66 -15.14 1.69
N VAL A 280 -6.48 -15.53 2.96
CA VAL A 280 -7.59 -15.98 3.83
C VAL A 280 -8.71 -14.93 3.91
N GLY A 281 -8.34 -13.63 3.98
CA GLY A 281 -9.31 -12.54 4.00
C GLY A 281 -10.12 -12.45 2.69
N ASP A 282 -9.49 -12.73 1.56
CA ASP A 282 -10.15 -12.69 0.25
C ASP A 282 -11.22 -13.77 0.12
N TYR A 283 -11.09 -14.93 0.78
CA TYR A 283 -12.11 -16.00 0.70
C TYR A 283 -13.50 -15.49 1.08
N VAL A 284 -13.61 -14.63 2.10
CA VAL A 284 -14.90 -14.06 2.50
C VAL A 284 -15.46 -13.18 1.38
N ARG A 285 -14.63 -12.34 0.76
CA ARG A 285 -15.02 -11.45 -0.33
C ARG A 285 -15.43 -12.23 -1.58
N VAL A 286 -14.59 -13.16 -2.02
CA VAL A 286 -14.85 -14.01 -3.18
C VAL A 286 -16.09 -14.89 -2.93
N TRP A 287 -16.29 -15.39 -1.70
CA TRP A 287 -17.50 -16.12 -1.34
C TRP A 287 -18.76 -15.26 -1.45
N ARG A 288 -18.74 -14.03 -0.92
CA ARG A 288 -19.87 -13.07 -1.04
C ARG A 288 -20.24 -12.82 -2.50
N LEU A 289 -19.24 -12.79 -3.39
CA LEU A 289 -19.39 -12.58 -4.83
C LEU A 289 -19.59 -13.88 -5.63
N SER A 290 -19.59 -15.05 -4.98
CA SER A 290 -19.93 -16.32 -5.62
C SER A 290 -21.42 -16.40 -5.94
N ARG A 291 -21.81 -17.30 -6.85
CA ARG A 291 -23.23 -17.54 -7.19
C ARG A 291 -24.08 -17.81 -5.94
N VAL A 292 -23.55 -18.59 -4.99
CA VAL A 292 -24.22 -18.92 -3.73
C VAL A 292 -24.28 -17.70 -2.81
N GLY A 293 -23.17 -16.98 -2.64
CA GLY A 293 -23.13 -15.78 -1.80
C GLY A 293 -24.07 -14.69 -2.29
N ILE A 294 -24.12 -14.47 -3.62
CA ILE A 294 -25.04 -13.54 -4.27
C ILE A 294 -26.49 -13.97 -4.03
N PHE A 295 -26.83 -15.25 -4.24
CA PHE A 295 -28.17 -15.77 -3.98
C PHE A 295 -28.62 -15.55 -2.52
N LEU A 296 -27.76 -15.90 -1.56
CA LEU A 296 -28.04 -15.69 -0.14
C LEU A 296 -28.19 -14.21 0.21
N THR A 297 -27.36 -13.35 -0.38
CA THR A 297 -27.44 -11.89 -0.21
C THR A 297 -28.79 -11.37 -0.74
N HIS A 298 -29.24 -11.83 -1.90
CA HIS A 298 -30.54 -11.46 -2.46
C HIS A 298 -31.70 -11.88 -1.56
N MET A 299 -31.66 -13.12 -1.02
CA MET A 299 -32.67 -13.62 -0.09
C MET A 299 -32.70 -12.80 1.20
N ALA A 300 -31.53 -12.48 1.75
CA ALA A 300 -31.41 -11.68 2.97
C ALA A 300 -31.93 -10.26 2.76
N VAL A 301 -31.53 -9.59 1.67
CA VAL A 301 -32.02 -8.24 1.32
C VAL A 301 -33.53 -8.26 1.11
N GLN A 302 -34.06 -9.26 0.41
CA GLN A 302 -35.50 -9.43 0.21
C GLN A 302 -36.25 -9.56 1.54
N ALA A 303 -35.75 -10.37 2.47
CA ALA A 303 -36.37 -10.54 3.79
C ALA A 303 -36.29 -9.24 4.61
N MET A 304 -35.12 -8.60 4.68
CA MET A 304 -34.91 -7.36 5.44
C MET A 304 -35.75 -6.20 4.91
N GLU A 305 -35.90 -6.07 3.60
CA GLU A 305 -36.77 -5.07 2.98
C GLU A 305 -38.25 -5.35 3.31
N SER A 306 -38.72 -6.61 3.20
CA SER A 306 -40.10 -6.98 3.54
C SER A 306 -40.44 -6.77 5.02
N LEU A 307 -39.44 -6.87 5.91
CA LEU A 307 -39.57 -6.62 7.35
C LEU A 307 -39.42 -5.13 7.73
N GLY A 308 -39.16 -4.24 6.77
CA GLY A 308 -38.94 -2.81 7.01
C GLY A 308 -37.62 -2.48 7.71
N ILE A 309 -36.69 -3.45 7.80
CA ILE A 309 -35.34 -3.26 8.34
C ILE A 309 -34.47 -2.47 7.35
N MET A 310 -34.68 -2.70 6.06
CA MET A 310 -34.04 -1.96 4.97
C MET A 310 -35.08 -1.10 4.23
N PRO A 311 -34.67 0.05 3.66
CA PRO A 311 -35.54 0.85 2.82
C PRO A 311 -36.05 0.10 1.58
N ALA A 312 -37.20 0.51 1.06
CA ALA A 312 -37.75 -0.02 -0.19
C ALA A 312 -36.82 0.32 -1.37
N GLY A 313 -36.59 -0.64 -2.27
CA GLY A 313 -35.71 -0.51 -3.43
C GLY A 313 -34.38 -1.27 -3.32
N MET A 314 -33.98 -1.73 -2.12
CA MET A 314 -32.69 -2.43 -1.96
C MET A 314 -32.63 -3.77 -2.70
N ARG A 315 -33.73 -4.51 -2.83
CA ARG A 315 -33.76 -5.72 -3.66
C ARG A 315 -33.49 -5.42 -5.13
N GLN A 316 -33.95 -4.28 -5.63
CA GLN A 316 -33.65 -3.86 -6.99
C GLN A 316 -32.17 -3.48 -7.12
N ALA A 317 -31.63 -2.74 -6.15
CA ALA A 317 -30.21 -2.38 -6.11
C ALA A 317 -29.28 -3.60 -6.13
N ALA A 318 -29.60 -4.64 -5.34
CA ALA A 318 -28.83 -5.89 -5.34
C ALA A 318 -28.82 -6.60 -6.71
N ARG A 319 -29.94 -6.55 -7.45
CA ARG A 319 -30.04 -7.11 -8.81
C ARG A 319 -29.23 -6.30 -9.81
N VAL A 320 -29.29 -4.97 -9.72
CA VAL A 320 -28.53 -4.05 -10.59
C VAL A 320 -27.03 -4.29 -10.46
N LEU A 321 -26.51 -4.42 -9.23
CA LEU A 321 -25.10 -4.75 -8.99
C LEU A 321 -24.70 -6.13 -9.55
N HIS A 322 -25.61 -7.10 -9.52
CA HIS A 322 -25.33 -8.41 -10.11
C HIS A 322 -25.14 -8.32 -11.62
N VAL A 323 -25.96 -7.51 -12.31
CA VAL A 323 -25.83 -7.23 -13.74
C VAL A 323 -24.46 -6.59 -14.03
N ALA A 324 -24.10 -5.52 -13.32
CA ALA A 324 -22.78 -4.89 -13.43
C ALA A 324 -21.63 -5.91 -13.32
N ALA A 325 -21.64 -6.73 -12.26
CA ALA A 325 -20.59 -7.70 -12.00
C ALA A 325 -20.43 -8.69 -13.16
N THR A 326 -21.54 -9.21 -13.70
CA THR A 326 -21.48 -10.15 -14.82
C THR A 326 -20.93 -9.53 -16.10
N SER A 327 -21.32 -8.29 -16.41
CA SER A 327 -20.91 -7.59 -17.62
C SER A 327 -19.45 -7.12 -17.55
N LEU A 328 -18.97 -6.76 -16.35
CA LEU A 328 -17.56 -6.45 -16.09
C LEU A 328 -16.65 -7.67 -16.28
N ILE A 329 -17.06 -8.85 -15.77
CA ILE A 329 -16.32 -10.10 -16.01
C ILE A 329 -16.29 -10.43 -17.50
N ALA A 330 -17.42 -10.29 -18.20
CA ALA A 330 -17.51 -10.58 -19.63
C ALA A 330 -16.62 -9.63 -20.45
N SER A 331 -16.62 -8.33 -20.13
CA SER A 331 -15.73 -7.32 -20.71
C SER A 331 -14.25 -7.61 -20.44
N GLY A 332 -13.89 -7.96 -19.20
CA GLY A 332 -12.52 -8.37 -18.87
C GLY A 332 -12.04 -9.58 -19.67
N LYS A 333 -12.90 -10.59 -19.84
CA LYS A 333 -12.60 -11.80 -20.62
C LYS A 333 -12.48 -11.54 -22.12
N SER A 334 -13.20 -10.57 -22.67
CA SER A 334 -13.10 -10.23 -24.10
C SER A 334 -11.74 -9.64 -24.46
N LYS A 335 -11.05 -8.98 -23.50
CA LYS A 335 -9.65 -8.53 -23.67
C LYS A 335 -8.66 -9.70 -23.79
N LEU A 336 -8.97 -10.88 -23.25
CA LEU A 336 -8.05 -12.03 -23.12
C LEU A 336 -8.14 -13.08 -24.26
N ARG A 337 -8.71 -12.76 -25.44
CA ARG A 337 -8.70 -13.69 -26.60
C ARG A 337 -7.28 -13.85 -27.17
N GLY A 338 -6.47 -14.66 -26.49
CA GLY A 338 -5.13 -15.11 -26.87
C GLY A 338 -4.53 -15.94 -25.73
N SER A 339 -4.41 -17.25 -25.95
CA SER A 339 -3.85 -18.28 -25.06
C SER A 339 -4.68 -18.72 -23.84
N TRP A 340 -5.30 -19.91 -23.95
CA TRP A 340 -5.87 -20.66 -22.85
C TRP A 340 -4.97 -21.86 -22.55
N ASN A 341 -4.39 -21.94 -21.35
CA ASN A 341 -3.90 -23.20 -20.80
C ASN A 341 -4.62 -23.44 -19.46
N PHE A 342 -5.42 -24.49 -19.42
CA PHE A 342 -6.06 -25.00 -18.21
C PHE A 342 -4.96 -25.55 -17.28
N ILE A 343 -4.83 -25.00 -16.07
CA ILE A 343 -4.15 -25.67 -14.96
C ILE A 343 -5.17 -25.81 -13.83
N VAL A 344 -5.54 -27.06 -13.57
CA VAL A 344 -6.43 -27.44 -12.46
C VAL A 344 -5.53 -27.63 -11.24
N GLY A 345 -5.63 -26.74 -10.25
CA GLY A 345 -4.90 -26.84 -8.98
C GLY A 345 -5.81 -27.27 -7.84
N LEU A 346 -5.53 -28.42 -7.24
CA LEU A 346 -6.13 -28.88 -5.97
C LEU A 346 -5.72 -27.94 -4.82
N PRO A 347 -6.63 -27.59 -3.88
CA PRO A 347 -6.28 -26.78 -2.72
C PRO A 347 -5.52 -27.64 -1.70
N SER A 348 -4.22 -27.38 -1.56
CA SER A 348 -3.36 -27.97 -0.53
C SER A 348 -3.45 -27.13 0.74
N LEU A 349 -4.49 -27.34 1.55
CA LEU A 349 -4.74 -26.57 2.79
C LEU A 349 -4.50 -27.39 4.07
N LEU A 350 -3.63 -28.40 4.00
CA LEU A 350 -3.32 -29.25 5.15
C LEU A 350 -1.88 -29.77 5.10
N LEU A 351 -0.87 -28.90 5.10
CA LEU A 351 0.56 -29.27 5.32
C LEU A 351 1.50 -28.05 5.44
N ILE A 352 1.14 -27.04 6.25
CA ILE A 352 2.11 -26.03 6.71
C ILE A 352 2.04 -25.99 8.22
N LEU A 353 2.54 -27.05 8.87
CA LEU A 353 2.95 -26.99 10.27
C LEU A 353 4.07 -27.99 10.64
N ILE A 354 4.48 -28.91 9.77
CA ILE A 354 5.67 -29.75 10.00
C ILE A 354 6.25 -30.17 8.64
N SER A 355 7.32 -29.50 8.17
CA SER A 355 8.31 -30.09 7.24
C SER A 355 9.33 -29.04 6.78
N ASP A 356 10.37 -28.84 7.57
CA ASP A 356 11.75 -28.70 7.09
C ASP A 356 12.62 -29.19 8.27
N PRO A 357 13.43 -30.25 8.12
CA PRO A 357 14.35 -30.65 9.18
C PRO A 357 15.31 -29.49 9.46
N LEU A 358 15.43 -29.13 10.73
CA LEU A 358 16.35 -28.09 11.19
C LEU A 358 17.76 -28.42 10.72
N PRO A 359 18.47 -27.52 10.01
CA PRO A 359 19.87 -27.72 9.72
C PRO A 359 20.65 -27.82 11.02
N SER A 360 21.62 -28.75 11.08
CA SER A 360 22.58 -28.81 12.18
C SER A 360 23.52 -27.61 12.09
N PHE A 361 23.28 -26.60 12.93
CA PHE A 361 24.15 -25.42 13.03
C PHE A 361 25.25 -25.64 14.05
N ASN A 362 26.48 -25.25 13.68
CA ASN A 362 27.65 -25.32 14.54
C ASN A 362 27.95 -23.92 15.09
N PHE A 363 27.49 -23.65 16.32
CA PHE A 363 27.70 -22.38 17.03
C PHE A 363 29.16 -22.31 17.49
N LYS A 364 29.99 -21.45 16.89
CA LYS A 364 31.41 -21.30 17.30
C LYS A 364 31.76 -20.00 18.02
N ASN A 365 30.85 -19.04 18.16
CA ASN A 365 31.15 -17.78 18.86
C ASN A 365 30.33 -17.67 20.15
N ASP A 366 31.04 -17.68 21.28
CA ASP A 366 30.51 -17.43 22.62
C ASP A 366 30.34 -15.91 22.82
N LEU A 367 29.18 -15.39 22.45
CA LEU A 367 28.79 -13.97 22.54
C LEU A 367 28.65 -13.45 23.99
N SER A 368 28.95 -14.28 25.01
CA SER A 368 28.88 -13.90 26.42
C SER A 368 30.21 -13.37 26.99
N LYS A 369 31.28 -13.34 26.18
CA LYS A 369 32.64 -12.97 26.59
C LYS A 369 33.10 -11.58 26.12
N GLU A 370 32.22 -10.77 25.53
CA GLU A 370 32.60 -9.44 25.04
C GLU A 370 32.40 -8.36 26.10
N ASP A 371 33.50 -7.69 26.45
CA ASP A 371 33.55 -6.55 27.36
C ASP A 371 33.35 -5.24 26.57
N SER A 372 32.83 -4.20 27.23
CA SER A 372 32.44 -2.88 26.68
C SER A 372 33.54 -2.06 25.97
N LYS A 373 34.74 -2.64 25.77
CA LYS A 373 35.95 -1.96 25.29
C LYS A 373 36.45 -2.36 23.90
N ASN A 374 35.72 -3.17 23.13
CA ASN A 374 36.29 -3.79 21.90
C ASN A 374 35.63 -3.37 20.57
N THR A 375 35.30 -2.10 20.40
CA THR A 375 34.75 -1.55 19.12
C THR A 375 35.69 -1.79 17.93
N GLU A 376 37.00 -1.65 18.11
CA GLU A 376 37.99 -1.89 17.04
C GLU A 376 37.96 -3.33 16.51
N ALA A 377 37.75 -4.33 17.38
CA ALA A 377 37.63 -5.73 16.94
C ALA A 377 36.33 -6.01 16.19
N ARG A 378 35.20 -5.39 16.59
CA ARG A 378 33.91 -5.53 15.87
C ARG A 378 33.98 -4.92 14.47
N VAL A 379 34.62 -3.76 14.33
CA VAL A 379 34.83 -3.10 13.03
C VAL A 379 35.78 -3.91 12.15
N GLY A 380 36.85 -4.49 12.72
CA GLY A 380 37.83 -5.30 11.99
C GLY A 380 37.32 -6.68 11.52
N GLY A 381 36.31 -7.27 12.18
CA GLY A 381 35.70 -8.57 11.85
C GLY A 381 34.22 -8.48 11.47
N TYR A 382 33.78 -7.35 10.89
CA TYR A 382 32.35 -7.07 10.69
C TYR A 382 31.63 -8.13 9.85
N THR A 383 32.30 -8.74 8.86
CA THR A 383 31.71 -9.77 7.99
C THR A 383 31.33 -11.01 8.78
N GLU A 384 32.20 -11.46 9.67
CA GLU A 384 31.96 -12.60 10.55
C GLU A 384 30.88 -12.29 11.59
N VAL A 385 30.88 -11.08 12.15
CA VAL A 385 29.87 -10.62 13.11
C VAL A 385 28.48 -10.61 12.48
N VAL A 386 28.33 -9.98 11.32
CA VAL A 386 27.04 -9.84 10.61
C VAL A 386 26.53 -11.20 10.12
N ASN A 387 27.38 -12.03 9.51
CA ASN A 387 26.97 -13.36 9.05
C ASN A 387 26.56 -14.27 10.22
N GLY A 388 27.39 -14.34 11.27
CA GLY A 388 27.12 -15.16 12.44
C GLY A 388 25.85 -14.75 13.18
N PHE A 389 25.54 -13.45 13.23
CA PHE A 389 24.28 -12.95 13.75
C PHE A 389 23.10 -13.45 12.90
N TYR A 390 23.07 -13.18 11.60
CA TYR A 390 21.92 -13.51 10.75
C TYR A 390 21.67 -15.00 10.59
N ASP A 391 22.70 -15.84 10.60
CA ASP A 391 22.53 -17.31 10.63
C ASP A 391 21.75 -17.75 11.88
N ALA A 392 21.98 -17.11 13.02
CA ALA A 392 21.32 -17.44 14.27
C ALA A 392 19.89 -16.88 14.38
N VAL A 393 19.64 -15.67 13.89
CA VAL A 393 18.42 -14.92 14.22
C VAL A 393 17.39 -14.82 13.10
N THR A 394 17.74 -15.09 11.84
CA THR A 394 16.82 -14.87 10.70
C THR A 394 15.46 -15.56 10.90
N GLN A 395 15.46 -16.81 11.35
CA GLN A 395 14.21 -17.54 11.60
C GLN A 395 13.38 -16.96 12.76
N LEU A 396 14.04 -16.41 13.79
CA LEU A 396 13.36 -15.73 14.89
C LEU A 396 12.76 -14.41 14.41
N TYR A 397 13.44 -13.65 13.53
CA TYR A 397 12.90 -12.44 12.91
C TYR A 397 11.69 -12.75 12.02
N GLU A 398 11.75 -13.79 11.19
CA GLU A 398 10.60 -14.15 10.35
C GLU A 398 9.39 -14.57 11.19
N TYR A 399 9.62 -15.31 12.28
CA TYR A 399 8.58 -15.72 13.20
C TYR A 399 7.95 -14.55 13.96
N SER A 400 8.75 -13.58 14.38
CA SER A 400 8.32 -12.47 15.26
C SER A 400 7.87 -11.23 14.48
N TRP A 401 8.56 -10.90 13.39
CA TRP A 401 8.47 -9.64 12.65
C TRP A 401 7.81 -9.80 11.27
N GLY A 402 8.07 -10.90 10.57
CA GLY A 402 7.62 -11.17 9.19
C GLY A 402 8.74 -11.04 8.17
N ASP A 403 8.44 -10.90 6.88
CA ASP A 403 9.45 -10.97 5.82
C ASP A 403 10.15 -9.63 5.49
N SER A 404 9.65 -8.53 6.05
CA SER A 404 10.23 -7.18 5.92
C SER A 404 10.83 -6.77 7.27
N PHE A 405 12.14 -6.85 7.42
CA PHE A 405 12.85 -6.56 8.67
C PHE A 405 13.18 -5.06 8.79
N HIS A 406 12.15 -4.24 9.00
CA HIS A 406 12.35 -2.80 9.25
C HIS A 406 11.22 -2.20 10.07
N PHE A 407 11.45 -1.02 10.63
CA PHE A 407 10.47 -0.21 11.33
C PHE A 407 9.69 0.69 10.37
N CYS A 408 8.55 1.18 10.84
CA CYS A 408 7.71 2.10 10.08
C CYS A 408 6.84 2.95 11.01
N ARG A 409 6.28 4.02 10.46
CA ARG A 409 5.23 4.83 11.11
C ARG A 409 3.90 4.08 11.08
N PHE A 410 3.04 4.31 12.08
CA PHE A 410 1.72 3.66 12.18
C PHE A 410 0.59 4.67 12.30
N PHE A 411 -0.56 4.31 11.72
CA PHE A 411 -1.82 5.04 11.92
C PHE A 411 -2.86 4.20 12.64
N LYS A 412 -3.82 4.88 13.29
CA LYS A 412 -4.88 4.22 14.04
C LYS A 412 -5.68 3.26 13.17
N GLY A 413 -5.78 2.01 13.61
CA GLY A 413 -6.51 0.94 12.90
C GLY A 413 -5.83 0.43 11.62
N GLU A 414 -4.58 0.85 11.34
CA GLU A 414 -3.77 0.30 10.26
C GLU A 414 -3.12 -1.01 10.72
N SER A 415 -3.07 -2.02 9.84
CA SER A 415 -2.37 -3.27 10.16
C SER A 415 -0.87 -3.10 10.00
N PHE A 416 -0.10 -3.89 10.75
CA PHE A 416 1.36 -3.83 10.66
C PHE A 416 1.89 -4.03 9.23
N ALA A 417 1.35 -5.00 8.50
CA ALA A 417 1.75 -5.27 7.12
C ALA A 417 1.41 -4.11 6.16
N ALA A 418 0.26 -3.44 6.36
CA ALA A 418 -0.11 -2.27 5.57
C ALA A 418 0.80 -1.07 5.86
N ALA A 419 1.16 -0.86 7.13
CA ALA A 419 2.08 0.20 7.54
C ALA A 419 3.49 0.01 6.94
N GLN A 420 4.01 -1.22 6.96
CA GLN A 420 5.29 -1.54 6.31
C GLN A 420 5.23 -1.30 4.81
N ALA A 421 4.23 -1.84 4.12
CA ALA A 421 4.08 -1.65 2.68
C ALA A 421 3.97 -0.17 2.32
N ARG A 422 3.20 0.62 3.09
CA ARG A 422 3.11 2.08 2.91
C ARG A 422 4.47 2.77 3.07
N HIS A 423 5.28 2.36 4.04
CA HIS A 423 6.62 2.91 4.28
C HIS A 423 7.60 2.57 3.15
N GLU A 424 7.54 1.34 2.63
CA GLU A 424 8.30 0.87 1.47
C GLU A 424 7.88 1.62 0.18
N HIS A 425 6.58 1.80 -0.05
CA HIS A 425 6.04 2.62 -1.15
C HIS A 425 6.48 4.08 -1.04
N TYR A 426 6.54 4.63 0.18
CA TYR A 426 6.93 6.02 0.40
C TYR A 426 8.38 6.23 -0.04
N LEU A 427 9.30 5.33 0.33
CA LEU A 427 10.69 5.38 -0.11
C LEU A 427 10.79 5.34 -1.64
N ALA A 428 10.11 4.38 -2.26
CA ALA A 428 10.06 4.25 -3.72
C ALA A 428 9.54 5.53 -4.40
N SER A 429 8.54 6.19 -3.82
CA SER A 429 8.00 7.46 -4.31
C SER A 429 8.97 8.64 -4.13
N GLN A 430 9.69 8.71 -3.01
CA GLN A 430 10.67 9.78 -2.76
C GLN A 430 11.89 9.66 -3.68
N ILE A 431 12.34 8.44 -3.95
CA ILE A 431 13.36 8.17 -4.98
C ILE A 431 12.79 8.49 -6.38
N GLY A 432 11.49 8.26 -6.58
CA GLY A 432 10.82 8.48 -7.86
C GLY A 432 11.02 7.31 -8.82
N LEU A 433 10.90 6.09 -8.29
CA LEU A 433 10.94 4.86 -9.06
C LEU A 433 9.81 4.82 -10.10
N ARG A 434 10.11 4.29 -11.29
CA ARG A 434 9.18 4.21 -12.42
C ARG A 434 9.26 2.84 -13.09
N PRO A 435 8.19 2.42 -13.79
CA PRO A 435 8.18 1.15 -14.50
C PRO A 435 9.42 0.94 -15.38
N GLY A 436 10.00 -0.26 -15.31
CA GLY A 436 11.15 -0.67 -16.12
C GLY A 436 12.53 -0.24 -15.62
N MET A 437 12.63 0.55 -14.54
CA MET A 437 13.93 0.88 -13.93
C MET A 437 14.62 -0.36 -13.36
N ARG A 438 15.95 -0.41 -13.46
CA ARG A 438 16.80 -1.37 -12.74
C ARG A 438 17.18 -0.79 -11.39
N VAL A 439 16.76 -1.45 -10.33
CA VAL A 439 16.89 -0.96 -8.95
C VAL A 439 17.74 -1.94 -8.14
N LEU A 440 18.70 -1.42 -7.36
CA LEU A 440 19.49 -2.21 -6.42
C LEU A 440 18.93 -2.05 -5.00
N ASP A 441 18.68 -3.17 -4.32
CA ASP A 441 18.33 -3.26 -2.90
C ASP A 441 19.58 -3.69 -2.11
N VAL A 442 20.16 -2.76 -1.36
CA VAL A 442 21.38 -2.97 -0.58
C VAL A 442 21.03 -3.46 0.83
N GLY A 443 21.37 -4.72 1.12
CA GLY A 443 21.01 -5.38 2.37
C GLY A 443 19.61 -5.98 2.35
N CYS A 444 19.27 -6.69 1.28
CA CYS A 444 17.89 -7.07 0.95
C CYS A 444 17.23 -8.09 1.91
N GLY A 445 17.99 -8.69 2.83
CA GLY A 445 17.49 -9.74 3.73
C GLY A 445 16.81 -10.89 2.98
N VAL A 446 15.60 -11.28 3.41
CA VAL A 446 14.75 -12.28 2.74
C VAL A 446 13.85 -11.69 1.64
N GLY A 447 14.09 -10.43 1.24
CA GLY A 447 13.50 -9.80 0.07
C GLY A 447 12.07 -9.27 0.22
N GLY A 448 11.57 -9.08 1.44
CA GLY A 448 10.24 -8.49 1.69
C GLY A 448 10.04 -7.14 0.98
N PRO A 449 10.88 -6.12 1.28
CA PRO A 449 10.77 -4.81 0.65
C PRO A 449 10.94 -4.85 -0.87
N ALA A 450 11.86 -5.68 -1.39
CA ALA A 450 12.02 -5.88 -2.83
C ALA A 450 10.72 -6.34 -3.50
N ARG A 451 9.98 -7.28 -2.91
CA ARG A 451 8.68 -7.74 -3.45
C ARG A 451 7.63 -6.63 -3.41
N THR A 452 7.54 -5.87 -2.33
CA THR A 452 6.59 -4.77 -2.24
C THR A 452 6.90 -3.66 -3.23
N ILE A 453 8.15 -3.20 -3.28
CA ILE A 453 8.59 -2.11 -4.16
C ILE A 453 8.48 -2.51 -5.63
N ALA A 454 8.82 -3.74 -6.00
CA ALA A 454 8.63 -4.24 -7.37
C ALA A 454 7.16 -4.19 -7.80
N ARG A 455 6.22 -4.64 -6.95
CA ARG A 455 4.78 -4.56 -7.24
C ARG A 455 4.25 -3.13 -7.35
N PHE A 456 4.80 -2.23 -6.55
CA PHE A 456 4.37 -0.83 -6.49
C PHE A 456 4.85 -0.01 -7.69
N ALA A 457 6.14 -0.06 -7.98
CA ALA A 457 6.76 0.79 -9.01
C ALA A 457 6.94 0.08 -10.36
N ASP A 458 6.64 -1.22 -10.45
CA ASP A 458 6.84 -2.07 -11.64
C ASP A 458 8.30 -2.08 -12.12
N VAL A 459 9.22 -2.26 -11.17
CA VAL A 459 10.68 -2.18 -11.37
C VAL A 459 11.33 -3.55 -11.32
N GLN A 460 12.52 -3.63 -11.92
CA GLN A 460 13.40 -4.80 -11.88
C GLN A 460 14.37 -4.66 -10.70
N VAL A 461 14.19 -5.45 -9.64
CA VAL A 461 14.98 -5.34 -8.42
C VAL A 461 16.09 -6.40 -8.38
N THR A 462 17.32 -5.97 -8.13
CA THR A 462 18.41 -6.86 -7.73
C THR A 462 18.69 -6.65 -6.26
N GLY A 463 18.51 -7.68 -5.44
CA GLY A 463 18.84 -7.65 -4.01
C GLY A 463 20.22 -8.23 -3.73
N VAL A 464 21.00 -7.54 -2.90
CA VAL A 464 22.28 -8.03 -2.39
C VAL A 464 22.23 -8.17 -0.87
N THR A 465 22.64 -9.33 -0.36
CA THR A 465 22.86 -9.57 1.06
C THR A 465 24.09 -10.46 1.23
N ILE A 466 24.80 -10.32 2.35
CA ILE A 466 26.03 -11.07 2.62
C ILE A 466 25.76 -12.54 2.96
N ASN A 467 24.54 -12.83 3.43
CA ASN A 467 24.14 -14.14 3.94
C ASN A 467 23.45 -15.01 2.86
N GLU A 468 24.07 -16.14 2.47
CA GLU A 468 23.53 -17.06 1.46
C GLU A 468 22.23 -17.76 1.91
N PHE A 469 22.05 -18.02 3.20
CA PHE A 469 20.79 -18.58 3.73
C PHE A 469 19.63 -17.61 3.47
N GLN A 470 19.83 -16.30 3.65
CA GLN A 470 18.82 -15.29 3.30
C GLN A 470 18.54 -15.24 1.79
N VAL A 471 19.56 -15.36 0.93
CA VAL A 471 19.40 -15.41 -0.53
C VAL A 471 18.50 -16.58 -0.94
N GLN A 472 18.73 -17.77 -0.39
CA GLN A 472 17.92 -18.95 -0.71
C GLN A 472 16.45 -18.77 -0.31
N ARG A 473 16.19 -18.18 0.86
CA ARG A 473 14.84 -17.85 1.32
C ARG A 473 14.18 -16.77 0.46
N ALA A 474 14.93 -15.72 0.14
CA ALA A 474 14.46 -14.65 -0.73
C ALA A 474 14.01 -15.17 -2.09
N ARG A 475 14.77 -16.09 -2.69
CA ARG A 475 14.39 -16.79 -3.93
C ARG A 475 13.11 -17.62 -3.75
N LYS A 476 13.02 -18.43 -2.69
CA LYS A 476 11.84 -19.27 -2.39
C LYS A 476 10.56 -18.41 -2.25
N TYR A 477 10.61 -17.33 -1.48
CA TYR A 477 9.46 -16.46 -1.25
C TYR A 477 9.07 -15.64 -2.47
N THR A 478 10.05 -15.19 -3.24
CA THR A 478 9.81 -14.44 -4.48
C THR A 478 9.18 -15.32 -5.55
N GLN A 479 9.62 -16.57 -5.68
CA GLN A 479 8.98 -17.55 -6.54
C GLN A 479 7.54 -17.87 -6.08
N ALA A 480 7.33 -18.04 -4.77
CA ALA A 480 5.99 -18.26 -4.22
C ALA A 480 5.03 -17.09 -4.55
N ALA A 481 5.55 -15.86 -4.49
CA ALA A 481 4.88 -14.62 -4.88
C ALA A 481 4.76 -14.41 -6.42
N GLY A 482 5.36 -15.28 -7.24
CA GLY A 482 5.34 -15.21 -8.70
C GLY A 482 6.08 -14.02 -9.31
N LEU A 483 7.09 -13.49 -8.58
CA LEU A 483 7.88 -12.30 -8.93
C LEU A 483 9.32 -12.63 -9.36
N ASP A 484 9.62 -13.91 -9.60
CA ASP A 484 10.94 -14.39 -10.01
C ASP A 484 11.39 -13.85 -11.37
N ASP A 485 10.44 -13.37 -12.20
CA ASP A 485 10.72 -12.67 -13.46
C ASP A 485 11.10 -11.18 -13.25
N HIS A 486 10.94 -10.64 -12.05
CA HIS A 486 11.13 -9.21 -11.73
C HIS A 486 12.21 -8.95 -10.67
N ILE A 487 12.60 -9.98 -9.93
CA ILE A 487 13.50 -9.84 -8.77
C ILE A 487 14.54 -10.94 -8.76
N THR A 488 15.80 -10.54 -8.69
CA THR A 488 16.96 -11.44 -8.56
C THR A 488 17.71 -11.17 -7.26
N PHE A 489 18.24 -12.22 -6.62
CA PHE A 489 19.04 -12.09 -5.39
C PHE A 489 20.44 -12.67 -5.58
N VAL A 490 21.43 -11.95 -5.06
CA VAL A 490 22.86 -12.28 -5.16
C VAL A 490 23.51 -12.19 -3.78
N GLN A 491 24.32 -13.19 -3.44
CA GLN A 491 25.18 -13.11 -2.27
C GLN A 491 26.36 -12.17 -2.55
N GLY A 492 26.57 -11.17 -1.69
CA GLY A 492 27.68 -10.25 -1.82
C GLY A 492 27.82 -9.29 -0.64
N ASP A 493 29.04 -8.78 -0.49
CA ASP A 493 29.36 -7.71 0.44
C ASP A 493 29.05 -6.36 -0.23
N PHE A 494 28.13 -5.58 0.35
CA PHE A 494 27.74 -4.28 -0.21
C PHE A 494 28.84 -3.20 -0.11
N THR A 495 29.96 -3.48 0.58
CA THR A 495 31.14 -2.61 0.57
C THR A 495 32.05 -2.91 -0.63
N LYS A 496 31.64 -3.85 -1.49
CA LYS A 496 32.36 -4.32 -2.69
C LYS A 496 31.42 -4.51 -3.90
N LEU A 497 30.41 -3.65 -4.06
CA LEU A 497 29.40 -3.79 -5.12
C LEU A 497 30.00 -3.84 -6.53
N THR A 498 31.10 -3.14 -6.78
CA THR A 498 31.77 -3.15 -8.10
C THR A 498 32.39 -4.51 -8.48
N GLU A 499 32.56 -5.44 -7.54
CA GLU A 499 32.97 -6.82 -7.83
C GLU A 499 31.82 -7.67 -8.39
N LYS A 500 30.57 -7.26 -8.14
CA LYS A 500 29.35 -7.97 -8.57
C LYS A 500 28.62 -7.29 -9.72
N PHE A 501 28.70 -5.96 -9.79
CA PHE A 501 27.95 -5.16 -10.75
C PHE A 501 28.86 -4.15 -11.44
N PRO A 502 28.62 -3.87 -12.74
CA PRO A 502 29.32 -2.79 -13.42
C PRO A 502 29.04 -1.43 -12.78
N GLU A 503 29.97 -0.50 -12.96
CA GLU A 503 29.71 0.91 -12.66
C GLU A 503 28.59 1.47 -13.56
N ASN A 504 27.86 2.47 -13.08
CA ASN A 504 26.78 3.14 -13.81
C ASN A 504 25.72 2.17 -14.38
N TYR A 505 25.39 1.13 -13.63
CA TYR A 505 24.49 0.07 -14.06
C TYR A 505 23.05 0.29 -13.61
N PHE A 506 22.82 0.67 -12.35
CA PHE A 506 21.47 0.81 -11.80
C PHE A 506 20.90 2.22 -12.03
N ASP A 507 19.59 2.29 -12.30
CA ASP A 507 18.86 3.56 -12.45
C ASP A 507 18.57 4.21 -11.09
N ALA A 508 18.39 3.38 -10.06
CA ALA A 508 18.24 3.80 -8.68
C ALA A 508 18.79 2.75 -7.71
N VAL A 509 19.13 3.18 -6.50
CA VAL A 509 19.52 2.28 -5.39
C VAL A 509 18.68 2.63 -4.17
N TYR A 510 18.32 1.64 -3.36
CA TYR A 510 17.82 1.89 -2.02
C TYR A 510 18.46 0.97 -0.98
N ALA A 511 18.44 1.41 0.27
CA ALA A 511 18.79 0.61 1.44
C ALA A 511 17.78 0.88 2.55
N ILE A 512 17.33 -0.16 3.25
CA ILE A 512 16.40 -0.02 4.38
C ILE A 512 17.08 -0.65 5.59
N GLU A 513 17.52 0.19 6.53
CA GLU A 513 18.06 -0.21 7.83
C GLU A 513 19.27 -1.17 7.73
N ALA A 514 20.02 -1.09 6.63
CA ALA A 514 21.10 -2.03 6.31
C ALA A 514 22.50 -1.41 6.39
N THR A 515 22.66 -0.16 5.98
CA THR A 515 23.98 0.47 5.85
C THR A 515 24.64 0.80 7.19
N VAL A 516 23.87 0.79 8.29
CA VAL A 516 24.39 0.80 9.67
C VAL A 516 25.39 -0.33 9.95
N HIS A 517 25.29 -1.47 9.25
CA HIS A 517 26.20 -2.60 9.40
C HIS A 517 27.54 -2.41 8.67
N ALA A 518 27.72 -1.33 7.89
CA ALA A 518 28.98 -1.04 7.23
C ALA A 518 30.04 -0.55 8.24
N PRO A 519 31.34 -0.86 8.01
CA PRO A 519 32.44 -0.33 8.83
C PRO A 519 32.52 1.20 8.86
N THR A 520 32.19 1.83 7.73
CA THR A 520 32.02 3.28 7.58
C THR A 520 30.95 3.55 6.53
N TRP A 521 30.24 4.66 6.63
CA TRP A 521 29.23 5.03 5.64
C TRP A 521 29.85 5.36 4.28
N GLU A 522 31.02 6.00 4.24
CA GLU A 522 31.75 6.33 3.03
C GLU A 522 32.12 5.07 2.23
N SER A 523 32.43 3.96 2.91
CA SER A 523 32.77 2.69 2.23
C SER A 523 31.61 2.14 1.42
N VAL A 524 30.40 2.12 1.97
CA VAL A 524 29.20 1.60 1.30
C VAL A 524 28.61 2.63 0.34
N TYR A 525 28.52 3.90 0.74
CA TYR A 525 27.98 4.96 -0.11
C TYR A 525 28.87 5.19 -1.34
N GLY A 526 30.19 5.09 -1.22
CA GLY A 526 31.10 5.17 -2.36
C GLY A 526 30.90 4.03 -3.39
N GLN A 527 30.56 2.83 -2.93
CA GLN A 527 30.24 1.70 -3.82
C GLN A 527 28.88 1.88 -4.49
N ILE A 528 27.88 2.35 -3.74
CA ILE A 528 26.56 2.72 -4.27
C ILE A 528 26.71 3.81 -5.34
N PHE A 529 27.51 4.84 -5.06
CA PHE A 529 27.80 5.91 -6.01
C PHE A 529 28.38 5.39 -7.34
N LYS A 530 29.30 4.42 -7.28
CA LYS A 530 29.93 3.84 -8.48
C LYS A 530 28.93 3.05 -9.32
N VAL A 531 28.11 2.20 -8.72
CA VAL A 531 27.16 1.35 -9.48
C VAL A 531 25.90 2.08 -9.94
N LEU A 532 25.58 3.24 -9.34
CA LEU A 532 24.47 4.11 -9.73
C LEU A 532 24.82 4.93 -10.98
N LYS A 533 23.90 5.01 -11.94
CA LYS A 533 24.03 5.86 -13.12
C LYS A 533 24.10 7.36 -12.76
N PRO A 534 24.79 8.19 -13.56
CA PRO A 534 24.71 9.64 -13.43
C PRO A 534 23.26 10.13 -13.51
N GLY A 535 22.88 11.06 -12.63
CA GLY A 535 21.50 11.52 -12.49
C GLY A 535 20.57 10.57 -11.72
N GLY A 536 20.98 9.33 -11.46
CA GLY A 536 20.27 8.37 -10.64
C GLY A 536 20.20 8.78 -9.17
N LYS A 537 19.28 8.17 -8.43
CA LYS A 537 19.02 8.48 -7.01
C LYS A 537 19.27 7.29 -6.10
N PHE A 538 19.78 7.59 -4.92
CA PHE A 538 19.92 6.70 -3.78
C PHE A 538 18.98 7.15 -2.67
N GLY A 539 18.13 6.26 -2.16
CA GLY A 539 17.29 6.52 -0.98
C GLY A 539 17.60 5.55 0.16
N VAL A 540 17.68 6.05 1.39
CA VAL A 540 17.95 5.22 2.57
C VAL A 540 17.03 5.57 3.72
N TYR A 541 16.55 4.54 4.43
CA TYR A 541 16.12 4.67 5.82
C TYR A 541 17.25 4.16 6.70
N GLU A 542 17.82 5.02 7.53
CA GLU A 542 19.00 4.68 8.34
C GLU A 542 18.70 4.65 9.84
N TRP A 543 19.40 3.76 10.53
CA TRP A 543 19.48 3.73 11.98
C TRP A 543 20.54 4.71 12.47
N CYS A 544 20.13 5.72 13.23
CA CYS A 544 21.02 6.76 13.73
C CYS A 544 20.76 7.08 15.21
N MET A 545 21.82 7.51 15.90
CA MET A 545 21.66 8.26 17.15
C MET A 545 21.29 9.71 16.81
N THR A 546 20.26 10.26 17.45
CA THR A 546 19.76 11.60 17.13
C THR A 546 20.62 12.69 17.77
N ASP A 547 20.35 13.96 17.46
CA ASP A 547 21.01 15.10 18.12
C ASP A 547 20.71 15.20 19.63
N ARG A 548 19.76 14.41 20.17
CA ARG A 548 19.52 14.31 21.63
C ARG A 548 20.49 13.36 22.33
N TRP A 549 21.16 12.49 21.57
CA TRP A 549 22.18 11.60 22.11
C TRP A 549 23.45 12.38 22.47
N ASP A 550 24.13 11.91 23.51
CA ASP A 550 25.30 12.57 24.09
C ASP A 550 26.32 11.52 24.46
N ALA A 551 27.47 11.52 23.77
CA ALA A 551 28.58 10.59 23.99
C ALA A 551 29.18 10.68 25.40
N SER A 552 29.02 11.82 26.08
CA SER A 552 29.51 12.02 27.44
C SER A 552 28.58 11.47 28.51
N ASN A 553 27.33 11.13 28.16
CA ASN A 553 26.35 10.56 29.07
C ASN A 553 26.44 9.03 29.08
N PRO A 554 26.85 8.40 30.21
CA PRO A 554 27.01 6.94 30.30
C PRO A 554 25.73 6.15 30.03
N ASP A 555 24.54 6.70 30.36
CA ASP A 555 23.27 6.03 30.11
C ASP A 555 22.92 6.01 28.62
N HIS A 556 23.23 7.09 27.90
CA HIS A 556 23.05 7.17 26.45
C HIS A 556 23.97 6.17 25.73
N VAL A 557 25.24 6.10 26.14
CA VAL A 557 26.23 5.17 25.59
C VAL A 557 25.86 3.72 25.90
N LYS A 558 25.35 3.44 27.11
CA LYS A 558 24.85 2.12 27.47
C LYS A 558 23.71 1.67 26.55
N LEU A 559 22.69 2.50 26.36
CA LEU A 559 21.54 2.17 25.52
C LEU A 559 21.94 1.96 24.05
N GLN A 560 22.85 2.80 23.54
CA GLN A 560 23.44 2.61 22.22
C GLN A 560 24.12 1.23 22.11
N HIS A 561 24.96 0.89 23.09
CA HIS A 561 25.69 -0.38 23.09
C HIS A 561 24.76 -1.60 23.17
N GLU A 562 23.67 -1.51 23.94
CA GLU A 562 22.65 -2.56 24.01
C GLU A 562 21.91 -2.74 22.67
N ILE A 563 21.68 -1.67 21.92
CA ILE A 563 21.16 -1.73 20.53
C ILE A 563 22.19 -2.39 19.60
N GLU A 564 23.46 -1.98 19.69
CA GLU A 564 24.53 -2.51 18.86
C GLU A 564 24.71 -4.02 19.04
N TYR A 565 24.82 -4.44 20.30
CA TYR A 565 24.93 -5.84 20.70
C TYR A 565 23.70 -6.65 20.27
N GLY A 566 22.51 -6.10 20.53
CA GLY A 566 21.24 -6.76 20.28
C GLY A 566 20.93 -7.03 18.81
N ASN A 567 21.50 -6.23 17.90
CA ASN A 567 21.23 -6.28 16.46
C ASN A 567 22.45 -6.62 15.61
N GLY A 568 23.62 -6.91 16.21
CA GLY A 568 24.84 -7.21 15.44
C GLY A 568 25.37 -6.01 14.64
N ILE A 569 25.23 -4.80 15.18
CA ILE A 569 25.69 -3.57 14.55
C ILE A 569 27.11 -3.26 15.04
N PRO A 570 28.08 -3.02 14.13
CA PRO A 570 29.45 -2.69 14.53
C PRO A 570 29.54 -1.40 15.35
N GLU A 571 28.85 -0.35 14.89
CA GLU A 571 28.82 0.96 15.52
C GLU A 571 27.58 1.75 15.06
N MET A 572 26.79 2.23 16.03
CA MET A 572 25.73 3.21 15.79
C MET A 572 26.34 4.61 15.67
N ARG A 573 25.94 5.38 14.67
CA ARG A 573 26.53 6.70 14.38
C ARG A 573 25.53 7.85 14.57
N PRO A 574 25.99 9.05 14.93
CA PRO A 574 25.13 10.23 14.99
C PRO A 574 24.54 10.57 13.63
N MET A 575 23.27 10.96 13.59
CA MET A 575 22.56 11.29 12.34
C MET A 575 23.22 12.42 11.56
N ASN A 576 23.85 13.38 12.25
CA ASN A 576 24.49 14.54 11.62
C ASN A 576 25.75 14.19 10.81
N THR A 577 26.27 12.96 10.86
CA THR A 577 27.44 12.54 10.08
C THR A 577 27.07 11.92 8.73
N ILE A 578 25.79 11.63 8.46
CA ILE A 578 25.38 10.92 7.23
C ILE A 578 25.47 11.79 5.98
N ARG A 579 25.05 13.07 6.08
CA ARG A 579 25.16 14.05 5.02
C ARG A 579 26.63 14.29 4.63
N PRO A 580 27.54 14.59 5.58
CA PRO A 580 28.98 14.65 5.28
C PRO A 580 29.51 13.39 4.59
N ALA A 581 29.12 12.20 5.03
CA ALA A 581 29.56 10.95 4.41
C ALA A 581 29.09 10.84 2.95
N LEU A 582 27.82 11.16 2.67
CA LEU A 582 27.25 11.19 1.31
C LEU A 582 27.94 12.24 0.41
N GLU A 583 28.10 13.47 0.91
CA GLU A 583 28.73 14.56 0.16
C GLU A 583 30.21 14.26 -0.13
N SER A 584 30.92 13.63 0.80
CA SER A 584 32.34 13.27 0.64
C SER A 584 32.60 12.26 -0.49
N VAL A 585 31.63 11.38 -0.79
CA VAL A 585 31.71 10.41 -1.90
C VAL A 585 31.14 10.96 -3.21
N GLY A 586 30.57 12.16 -3.19
CA GLY A 586 30.11 12.89 -4.39
C GLY A 586 28.59 12.98 -4.57
N PHE A 587 27.77 12.55 -3.62
CA PHE A 587 26.32 12.69 -3.70
C PHE A 587 25.84 14.12 -3.43
N GLU A 588 24.76 14.52 -4.10
CA GLU A 588 23.96 15.69 -3.77
C GLU A 588 22.75 15.25 -2.94
N VAL A 589 22.66 15.64 -1.66
CA VAL A 589 21.48 15.33 -0.84
C VAL A 589 20.30 16.21 -1.27
N VAL A 590 19.22 15.59 -1.75
CA VAL A 590 18.02 16.29 -2.26
C VAL A 590 16.90 16.37 -1.23
N HIS A 591 16.88 15.46 -0.26
CA HIS A 591 15.90 15.44 0.82
C HIS A 591 16.47 14.68 2.01
N GLU A 592 16.22 15.16 3.23
CA GLU A 592 16.48 14.42 4.45
C GLU A 592 15.40 14.74 5.49
N GLU A 593 15.00 13.74 6.29
CA GLU A 593 13.99 13.87 7.32
C GLU A 593 14.07 12.72 8.33
N ASP A 594 13.90 13.01 9.62
CA ASP A 594 13.61 11.98 10.61
C ASP A 594 12.11 11.68 10.67
N LEU A 595 11.71 10.56 10.07
CA LEU A 595 10.30 10.16 10.06
C LEU A 595 9.78 9.76 11.45
N ALA A 596 10.66 9.42 12.40
CA ALA A 596 10.27 9.11 13.77
C ALA A 596 9.93 10.37 14.60
N GLU A 597 10.34 11.57 14.14
CA GLU A 597 9.99 12.83 14.80
C GLU A 597 8.62 13.39 14.40
N ARG A 598 7.99 12.85 13.35
CA ARG A 598 6.62 13.23 12.99
C ARG A 598 5.65 12.95 14.15
N ASN A 599 4.63 13.79 14.26
CA ASN A 599 3.70 13.76 15.40
C ASN A 599 2.62 12.68 15.24
N ASP A 600 3.04 11.41 15.16
CA ASP A 600 2.12 10.28 15.04
C ASP A 600 1.44 9.95 16.38
N LYS A 601 0.12 9.75 16.31
CA LYS A 601 -0.68 9.29 17.47
C LYS A 601 -0.24 7.89 17.94
N ILE A 602 0.20 7.03 17.01
CA ILE A 602 0.69 5.67 17.29
C ILE A 602 2.20 5.66 17.10
N ARG A 603 2.92 5.22 18.13
CA ARG A 603 4.38 5.28 18.19
C ARG A 603 4.99 4.14 17.38
N TRP A 604 6.08 4.39 16.65
CA TRP A 604 6.74 3.38 15.82
C TRP A 604 7.19 2.13 16.62
N TYR A 605 7.47 2.28 17.91
CA TYR A 605 7.89 1.18 18.78
C TYR A 605 6.74 0.47 19.51
N TYR A 606 5.47 0.84 19.30
CA TYR A 606 4.32 0.18 19.97
C TYR A 606 4.30 -1.35 19.85
N PRO A 607 4.72 -1.99 18.73
CA PRO A 607 4.69 -3.44 18.62
C PRO A 607 5.65 -4.09 19.61
N LEU A 608 6.77 -3.42 19.92
CA LEU A 608 7.80 -3.89 20.86
C LEU A 608 7.37 -3.77 22.32
N GLU A 609 6.52 -2.80 22.67
CA GLU A 609 6.16 -2.52 24.08
C GLU A 609 5.37 -3.66 24.73
N GLY A 610 4.74 -4.52 23.93
CA GLY A 610 3.93 -5.62 24.44
C GLY A 610 2.67 -5.18 25.18
N ASN A 611 2.24 -3.93 24.99
CA ASN A 611 1.04 -3.37 25.60
C ASN A 611 -0.21 -3.70 24.77
N LEU A 612 -0.96 -4.73 25.19
CA LEU A 612 -2.15 -5.21 24.47
C LEU A 612 -3.22 -4.14 24.22
N SER A 613 -3.31 -3.10 25.05
CA SER A 613 -4.29 -2.01 24.83
C SER A 613 -3.97 -1.14 23.62
N GLU A 614 -2.77 -1.27 23.05
CA GLU A 614 -2.30 -0.51 21.90
C GLU A 614 -2.32 -1.31 20.60
N ALA A 615 -2.80 -2.55 20.63
CA ALA A 615 -3.02 -3.33 19.42
C ALA A 615 -4.00 -2.61 18.48
N GLN A 616 -3.61 -2.40 17.22
CA GLN A 616 -4.42 -1.65 16.25
C GLN A 616 -5.41 -2.54 15.50
N THR A 617 -5.08 -3.82 15.34
CA THR A 617 -5.91 -4.80 14.64
C THR A 617 -6.03 -6.10 15.42
N VAL A 618 -6.98 -6.97 15.03
CA VAL A 618 -7.11 -8.31 15.64
C VAL A 618 -5.82 -9.12 15.50
N GLY A 619 -5.13 -9.01 14.35
CA GLY A 619 -3.84 -9.68 14.13
C GLY A 619 -2.74 -9.16 15.05
N ASP A 620 -2.76 -7.87 15.38
CA ASP A 620 -1.77 -7.25 16.26
C ASP A 620 -1.81 -7.83 17.67
N TYR A 621 -2.98 -8.25 18.18
CA TYR A 621 -3.08 -8.81 19.54
C TYR A 621 -2.14 -10.01 19.72
N VAL A 622 -2.00 -10.87 18.71
CA VAL A 622 -1.06 -12.01 18.77
C VAL A 622 0.38 -11.52 18.82
N ARG A 623 0.73 -10.52 17.99
CA ARG A 623 2.07 -9.95 17.92
C ARG A 623 2.47 -9.25 19.22
N VAL A 624 1.63 -8.34 19.68
CA VAL A 624 1.82 -7.57 20.90
C VAL A 624 1.85 -8.50 22.12
N TRP A 625 1.00 -9.53 22.14
CA TRP A 625 1.03 -10.52 23.23
C TRP A 625 2.38 -11.26 23.31
N ARG A 626 2.96 -11.69 22.17
CA ARG A 626 4.27 -12.35 22.14
C ARG A 626 5.37 -11.50 22.74
N LEU A 627 5.27 -10.17 22.59
CA LEU A 627 6.22 -9.20 23.10
C LEU A 627 5.85 -8.64 24.49
N SER A 628 4.73 -9.10 25.07
CA SER A 628 4.40 -8.80 26.47
C SER A 628 5.34 -9.52 27.44
N ARG A 629 5.40 -9.06 28.69
CA ARG A 629 6.21 -9.70 29.75
C ARG A 629 5.92 -11.20 29.89
N ILE A 630 4.64 -11.57 29.81
CA ILE A 630 4.19 -12.97 29.91
C ILE A 630 4.58 -13.73 28.64
N GLY A 631 4.36 -13.14 27.46
CA GLY A 631 4.73 -13.75 26.17
C GLY A 631 6.22 -14.06 26.09
N ILE A 632 7.07 -13.08 26.41
CA ILE A 632 8.53 -13.23 26.43
C ILE A 632 8.95 -14.32 27.41
N PHE A 633 8.39 -14.33 28.62
CA PHE A 633 8.68 -15.36 29.61
C PHE A 633 8.35 -16.78 29.07
N LEU A 634 7.16 -16.96 28.50
CA LEU A 634 6.75 -18.24 27.93
C LEU A 634 7.62 -18.65 26.74
N THR A 635 7.96 -17.71 25.86
CA THR A 635 8.88 -17.96 24.73
C THR A 635 10.26 -18.37 25.22
N HIS A 636 10.81 -17.71 26.25
CA HIS A 636 12.10 -18.08 26.82
C HIS A 636 12.10 -19.49 27.42
N MET A 637 11.03 -19.86 28.13
CA MET A 637 10.87 -21.22 28.67
C MET A 637 10.73 -22.27 27.56
N ALA A 638 9.97 -21.97 26.51
CA ALA A 638 9.82 -22.86 25.37
C ALA A 638 11.15 -23.05 24.62
N VAL A 639 11.87 -21.98 24.30
CA VAL A 639 13.19 -22.03 23.65
C VAL A 639 14.19 -22.78 24.52
N GLN A 640 14.18 -22.57 25.84
CA GLN A 640 15.03 -23.30 26.76
C GLN A 640 14.75 -24.80 26.78
N ALA A 641 13.49 -25.19 26.82
CA ALA A 641 13.09 -26.59 26.79
C ALA A 641 13.49 -27.24 25.46
N MET A 642 13.18 -26.59 24.32
CA MET A 642 13.50 -27.09 22.99
C MET A 642 15.00 -27.22 22.75
N GLU A 643 15.82 -26.26 23.20
CA GLU A 643 17.28 -26.36 23.12
C GLU A 643 17.80 -27.52 23.99
N SER A 644 17.28 -27.67 25.22
CA SER A 644 17.71 -28.74 26.14
C SER A 644 17.32 -30.14 25.66
N LEU A 645 16.23 -30.24 24.89
CA LEU A 645 15.78 -31.48 24.24
C LEU A 645 16.49 -31.74 22.89
N GLY A 646 17.41 -30.87 22.46
CA GLY A 646 18.09 -30.97 21.17
C GLY A 646 17.18 -30.73 19.96
N ILE A 647 15.98 -30.20 20.19
CA ILE A 647 15.05 -29.82 19.12
C ILE A 647 15.56 -28.54 18.44
N MET A 648 16.09 -27.57 19.20
CA MET A 648 16.69 -26.34 18.65
C MET A 648 18.23 -26.38 18.72
N PRO A 649 18.94 -25.70 17.79
CA PRO A 649 20.39 -25.56 17.86
C PRO A 649 20.86 -24.91 19.17
N ALA A 650 22.03 -25.33 19.65
CA ALA A 650 22.69 -24.70 20.79
C ALA A 650 22.93 -23.21 20.53
N GLY A 651 22.69 -22.36 21.54
CA GLY A 651 22.86 -20.91 21.43
C GLY A 651 21.56 -20.13 21.18
N MET A 652 20.44 -20.80 20.88
CA MET A 652 19.16 -20.10 20.65
C MET A 652 18.61 -19.36 21.86
N ARG A 653 18.82 -19.87 23.08
CA ARG A 653 18.51 -19.11 24.30
C ARG A 653 19.27 -17.80 24.38
N GLN A 654 20.55 -17.81 24.02
CA GLN A 654 21.38 -16.60 24.04
C GLN A 654 20.90 -15.62 22.98
N ALA A 655 20.62 -16.10 21.75
CA ALA A 655 20.05 -15.27 20.69
C ALA A 655 18.73 -14.60 21.11
N ALA A 656 17.80 -15.35 21.72
CA ALA A 656 16.55 -14.79 22.23
C ALA A 656 16.76 -13.72 23.31
N ARG A 657 17.73 -13.91 24.22
CA ARG A 657 18.09 -12.93 25.25
C ARG A 657 18.68 -11.65 24.64
N VAL A 658 19.56 -11.79 23.67
CA VAL A 658 20.20 -10.67 22.94
C VAL A 658 19.13 -9.81 22.24
N LEU A 659 18.17 -10.45 21.54
CA LEU A 659 17.04 -9.75 20.90
C LEU A 659 16.15 -9.02 21.91
N HIS A 660 15.94 -9.58 23.11
CA HIS A 660 15.17 -8.92 24.16
C HIS A 660 15.85 -7.64 24.68
N VAL A 661 17.17 -7.67 24.85
CA VAL A 661 17.98 -6.49 25.21
C VAL A 661 17.86 -5.40 24.14
N ALA A 662 17.96 -5.78 22.86
CA ALA A 662 17.73 -4.86 21.75
C ALA A 662 16.33 -4.22 21.81
N ALA A 663 15.27 -5.03 21.92
CA ALA A 663 13.89 -4.54 21.93
C ALA A 663 13.63 -3.54 23.09
N THR A 664 14.11 -3.85 24.30
CA THR A 664 13.95 -2.96 25.46
C THR A 664 14.70 -1.64 25.29
N SER A 665 15.90 -1.69 24.71
CA SER A 665 16.72 -0.51 24.43
C SER A 665 16.11 0.36 23.35
N LEU A 666 15.61 -0.23 22.26
CA LEU A 666 14.91 0.47 21.18
C LEU A 666 13.66 1.20 21.70
N ILE A 667 12.89 0.59 22.61
CA ILE A 667 11.75 1.26 23.25
C ILE A 667 12.24 2.44 24.12
N ALA A 668 13.29 2.25 24.92
CA ALA A 668 13.80 3.28 25.82
C ALA A 668 14.36 4.48 25.04
N THR A 669 15.16 4.23 24.01
CA THR A 669 15.71 5.26 23.13
C THR A 669 14.66 5.90 22.24
N GLY A 670 13.62 5.16 21.82
CA GLY A 670 12.45 5.71 21.14
C GLY A 670 11.66 6.67 22.02
N LYS A 671 11.42 6.33 23.30
CA LYS A 671 10.74 7.19 24.29
C LYS A 671 11.48 8.48 24.59
N THR A 672 12.80 8.37 24.69
CA THR A 672 13.70 9.51 24.95
C THR A 672 14.14 10.22 23.67
N LYS A 673 13.75 9.68 22.51
CA LYS A 673 14.08 10.16 21.17
C LYS A 673 15.58 10.32 20.94
N LEU A 674 16.38 9.41 21.51
CA LEU A 674 17.84 9.32 21.35
C LEU A 674 18.24 8.55 20.08
N PHE A 675 17.31 7.78 19.52
CA PHE A 675 17.52 6.90 18.37
C PHE A 675 16.37 7.08 17.39
N THR A 676 16.69 7.04 16.10
CA THR A 676 15.71 6.88 15.02
C THR A 676 16.05 5.67 14.17
N PRO A 677 15.09 4.78 13.86
CA PRO A 677 15.28 3.69 12.91
C PRO A 677 15.02 4.11 11.46
N MET A 678 14.49 5.32 11.22
CA MET A 678 13.90 5.72 9.95
C MET A 678 14.31 7.14 9.56
N TYR A 679 15.61 7.44 9.68
CA TYR A 679 16.16 8.66 9.08
C TYR A 679 16.17 8.50 7.56
N LEU A 680 15.25 9.19 6.89
CA LEU A 680 15.14 9.17 5.45
C LEU A 680 16.15 10.14 4.84
N VAL A 681 17.00 9.66 3.93
CA VAL A 681 17.81 10.52 3.07
C VAL A 681 17.64 10.09 1.63
N VAL A 682 17.32 11.04 0.75
CA VAL A 682 17.37 10.84 -0.70
C VAL A 682 18.49 11.71 -1.26
N SER A 683 19.37 11.06 -2.00
CA SER A 683 20.55 11.67 -2.62
C SER A 683 20.57 11.39 -4.12
N LYS A 684 21.19 12.28 -4.87
CA LYS A 684 21.31 12.19 -6.33
C LYS A 684 22.79 12.15 -6.72
N LYS A 685 23.14 11.26 -7.65
CA LYS A 685 24.45 11.30 -8.32
C LYS A 685 24.43 12.44 -9.35
N PRO A 686 25.39 13.38 -9.34
CA PRO A 686 25.43 14.46 -10.32
C PRO A 686 25.41 13.92 -11.76
N ALA A 687 24.75 14.63 -12.68
CA ALA A 687 24.63 14.18 -14.07
C ALA A 687 25.96 14.25 -14.84
N SER A 688 26.93 15.00 -14.35
CA SER A 688 28.26 15.19 -14.92
C SER A 688 29.32 14.19 -14.42
N SER A 689 28.93 13.28 -13.51
CA SER A 689 29.84 12.34 -12.84
C SER A 689 30.20 11.11 -13.65
#